data_AF-A0A8J4WGA8-F1
#
_entry.id   AF-A0A8J4WGA8-F1
#
_cell.length_a   1.000
_cell.length_b   1.000
_cell.length_c   1.000
_cell.angle_alpha   90.00
_cell.angle_beta   90.00
_cell.angle_gamma   90.00
#
_symmetry.space_group_name_H-M   'P 1'
#
loop_
_entity.id
_entity.type
_entity.pdbx_description
1 polymer ?
#
loop_
_entity_poly.entity_id
_entity_poly.type
_entity_poly.pdbx_seq_one_letter_code
_entity_poly.pdbx_strand_id
1 'polypeptide(L)'
;MNHKGMPMLPPRWLNCPRMGDMILDIFIPFKTPLDSKFDYFIQPEQIFNVDSVFRTAEPYKLGLIVDLTKSKRFYNRREVTDNNCKYIKIECKGNEETPTSEQVDLFIKVVNQFLDNNPGEQKVGVHCTHGFNRTGFLIAAYLIEELNYGADIAVQIFADARPPGIYKADYLEDLFTRYGNKEDCPPAPSLPQWCLEDNQNCPAQPTKRLFPTEHDSDFTDSTGAPKIPRCEMNVEEATSIEKLSNRSFPPPPKGTPMLMEGVSRVVTLDQDCTEAHEARELADHLLKTGGCLYVEGQLVYADGQSTESDTEGMDQSKGSRPSEDNRTNHPLRFKGSQPVSISQRNMEALVNYEYCVSHKADGSRYLLLIAGPGKVYLIDRANFVYKPDVLHFPTASWVKSIKNSTPQPPNPDFLSGSGNHLFNTLLDGEMVLYRDPSKPASAHHDDASSGGTPRFLIYDIVTLDNSPVGRSPFFNRYMAIDTQVICPRNVAGHMGLVDFAVQSFSVRRKPFRSLNQTEQLLKPEFAQQLDHVTDGLIFQPCGPEDFYVLGTCPQTLKWKPPQLNTIDFRCKIVHESKLGEIPGYVGYLYLGGLNVPSAKLGHVGPRDKNLDGKIVECSLVPGHGWKVLRVRTDKTEPNYHKSGVAIIESIMCPVSASNLLACIRQRGIKLSKTQPSSATTSVK
;
A
#
# COMPACT_ATOMS: atom_id res chain seq x y z
N MET A 1 -55.40 21.32 24.62
CA MET A 1 -54.88 20.60 23.43
C MET A 1 -53.87 19.56 23.91
N ASN A 2 -53.85 18.35 23.35
CA ASN A 2 -52.96 17.29 23.83
C ASN A 2 -51.50 17.57 23.45
N HIS A 3 -50.60 17.72 24.43
CA HIS A 3 -49.15 17.87 24.22
C HIS A 3 -48.44 16.55 23.82
N LYS A 4 -49.16 15.58 23.23
CA LYS A 4 -48.57 14.33 22.73
C LYS A 4 -48.13 14.51 21.27
N GLY A 5 -46.83 14.66 21.03
CA GLY A 5 -46.24 14.50 19.70
C GLY A 5 -45.29 15.59 19.19
N MET A 6 -44.91 16.58 19.99
CA MET A 6 -43.95 17.60 19.54
C MET A 6 -42.55 16.98 19.34
N PRO A 7 -41.90 17.13 18.17
CA PRO A 7 -40.65 16.45 17.87
C PRO A 7 -39.48 17.11 18.59
N MET A 8 -39.06 16.52 19.72
CA MET A 8 -37.92 17.01 20.51
C MET A 8 -36.61 16.98 19.70
N LEU A 9 -35.99 18.14 19.51
CA LEU A 9 -34.63 18.29 18.99
C LEU A 9 -33.64 17.43 19.80
N PRO A 10 -32.55 16.92 19.19
CA PRO A 10 -31.48 16.31 19.95
C PRO A 10 -30.78 17.39 20.82
N PRO A 11 -30.48 17.11 22.11
CA PRO A 11 -29.77 18.06 22.96
C PRO A 11 -28.45 18.50 22.34
N ARG A 12 -28.11 19.80 22.46
CA ARG A 12 -26.85 20.39 21.95
C ARG A 12 -26.63 20.21 20.44
N TRP A 13 -27.68 20.02 19.65
CA TRP A 13 -27.58 19.80 18.20
C TRP A 13 -27.47 21.09 17.38
N LEU A 14 -28.11 22.18 17.80
CA LEU A 14 -28.15 23.44 17.04
C LEU A 14 -26.74 23.97 16.76
N ASN A 15 -25.97 24.20 17.84
CA ASN A 15 -24.64 24.79 17.80
C ASN A 15 -23.52 23.77 17.53
N CYS A 16 -23.86 22.48 17.39
CA CYS A 16 -22.94 21.46 16.90
C CYS A 16 -22.60 21.71 15.41
N PRO A 17 -21.32 21.74 15.00
CA PRO A 17 -20.91 21.94 13.61
C PRO A 17 -21.54 20.93 12.65
N ARG A 18 -21.89 21.34 11.43
CA ARG A 18 -22.66 20.51 10.47
C ARG A 18 -21.88 19.27 10.01
N MET A 19 -20.71 19.47 9.42
CA MET A 19 -19.88 18.46 8.76
C MET A 19 -18.40 18.69 9.11
N GLY A 20 -17.58 17.64 9.08
CA GLY A 20 -16.12 17.73 9.16
C GLY A 20 -15.49 17.42 7.81
N ASP A 21 -14.17 17.56 7.75
CA ASP A 21 -13.40 17.37 6.52
C ASP A 21 -13.30 15.90 6.12
N MET A 22 -12.86 15.70 4.88
CA MET A 22 -12.65 14.38 4.28
C MET A 22 -11.51 13.63 4.95
N ILE A 23 -11.77 12.38 5.37
CA ILE A 23 -10.79 11.46 5.96
C ILE A 23 -10.36 10.45 4.91
N LEU A 24 -9.07 10.51 4.54
CA LEU A 24 -8.37 9.58 3.64
C LEU A 24 -9.06 9.30 2.29
N ASP A 25 -9.83 10.26 1.77
CA ASP A 25 -10.63 10.11 0.55
C ASP A 25 -11.72 9.01 0.61
N ILE A 26 -12.08 8.58 1.83
CA ILE A 26 -13.08 7.54 2.10
C ILE A 26 -14.28 8.11 2.87
N PHE A 27 -14.03 8.72 4.04
CA PHE A 27 -15.11 9.10 4.97
C PHE A 27 -15.34 10.61 5.03
N ILE A 28 -16.60 10.99 5.27
CA ILE A 28 -17.01 12.35 5.64
C ILE A 28 -17.88 12.26 6.92
N PRO A 29 -17.40 12.75 8.08
CA PRO A 29 -18.15 12.72 9.33
C PRO A 29 -19.08 13.94 9.47
N PHE A 30 -20.34 13.74 9.88
CA PHE A 30 -21.29 14.85 10.08
C PHE A 30 -22.28 14.61 11.24
N LYS A 31 -23.01 15.64 11.68
CA LYS A 31 -24.11 15.50 12.66
C LYS A 31 -25.35 14.92 11.99
N THR A 32 -26.28 14.30 12.74
CA THR A 32 -27.52 13.79 12.12
C THR A 32 -28.26 14.93 11.42
N PRO A 33 -28.72 14.77 10.16
CA PRO A 33 -29.65 15.72 9.57
C PRO A 33 -31.02 15.59 10.24
N LEU A 34 -31.84 16.63 10.10
CA LEU A 34 -33.21 16.70 10.58
C LEU A 34 -34.13 17.04 9.39
N ASP A 35 -35.23 16.29 9.24
CA ASP A 35 -36.24 16.57 8.20
C ASP A 35 -37.16 17.74 8.60
N SER A 36 -38.03 18.15 7.67
CA SER A 36 -38.78 19.42 7.75
C SER A 36 -39.74 19.55 8.93
N LYS A 37 -40.04 18.47 9.66
CA LYS A 37 -40.86 18.56 10.89
C LYS A 37 -40.12 19.24 12.04
N PHE A 38 -38.80 19.44 11.92
CA PHE A 38 -37.99 20.17 12.87
C PHE A 38 -37.77 21.64 12.50
N ASP A 39 -38.03 22.05 11.25
CA ASP A 39 -37.72 23.40 10.74
C ASP A 39 -38.39 24.51 11.56
N TYR A 40 -39.60 24.29 12.09
CA TYR A 40 -40.29 25.25 12.97
C TYR A 40 -39.55 25.55 14.29
N PHE A 41 -38.59 24.71 14.68
CA PHE A 41 -37.80 24.82 15.92
C PHE A 41 -36.34 25.24 15.68
N ILE A 42 -35.95 25.50 14.43
CA ILE A 42 -34.57 25.77 14.02
C ILE A 42 -34.55 27.08 13.20
N GLN A 43 -33.62 27.99 13.47
CA GLN A 43 -33.47 29.18 12.64
C GLN A 43 -33.06 28.80 11.21
N PRO A 44 -33.51 29.50 10.14
CA PRO A 44 -33.23 29.11 8.76
C PRO A 44 -31.74 28.86 8.46
N GLU A 45 -30.86 29.64 9.07
CA GLU A 45 -29.40 29.58 8.94
C GLU A 45 -28.78 28.36 9.66
N GLN A 46 -29.53 27.71 10.55
CA GLN A 46 -29.13 26.52 11.29
C GLN A 46 -29.76 25.22 10.74
N ILE A 47 -30.68 25.30 9.77
CA ILE A 47 -31.31 24.12 9.14
C ILE A 47 -30.23 23.25 8.48
N PHE A 48 -30.29 21.95 8.78
CA PHE A 48 -29.40 20.94 8.21
C PHE A 48 -30.20 19.65 7.97
N ASN A 49 -30.89 19.63 6.83
CA ASN A 49 -31.65 18.50 6.31
C ASN A 49 -30.80 17.63 5.36
N VAL A 50 -31.37 16.56 4.80
CA VAL A 50 -30.63 15.62 3.94
C VAL A 50 -30.06 16.29 2.69
N ASP A 51 -30.82 17.14 2.00
CA ASP A 51 -30.30 17.91 0.85
C ASP A 51 -29.16 18.86 1.24
N SER A 52 -29.14 19.34 2.48
CA SER A 52 -28.03 20.13 3.01
C SER A 52 -26.81 19.28 3.31
N VAL A 53 -26.93 17.97 3.58
CA VAL A 53 -25.78 17.05 3.67
C VAL A 53 -25.10 16.96 2.31
N PHE A 54 -25.85 16.65 1.24
CA PHE A 54 -25.28 16.53 -0.12
C PHE A 54 -24.65 17.85 -0.59
N ARG A 55 -25.35 18.98 -0.44
CA ARG A 55 -24.80 20.31 -0.80
C ARG A 55 -23.58 20.73 0.03
N THR A 56 -23.50 20.34 1.30
CA THR A 56 -22.31 20.63 2.14
C THR A 56 -21.13 19.71 1.80
N ALA A 57 -21.40 18.52 1.23
CA ALA A 57 -20.37 17.58 0.83
C ALA A 57 -19.72 17.91 -0.53
N GLU A 58 -20.29 18.80 -1.35
CA GLU A 58 -19.70 19.22 -2.63
C GLU A 58 -18.26 19.75 -2.44
N PRO A 59 -17.29 19.36 -3.28
CA PRO A 59 -17.43 18.66 -4.57
C PRO A 59 -17.54 17.12 -4.48
N TYR A 60 -17.60 16.54 -3.28
CA TYR A 60 -17.57 15.10 -3.08
C TYR A 60 -18.97 14.47 -3.22
N LYS A 61 -19.07 13.45 -4.08
CA LYS A 61 -20.31 12.68 -4.25
C LYS A 61 -20.45 11.63 -3.14
N LEU A 62 -21.46 11.77 -2.28
CA LEU A 62 -21.81 10.73 -1.29
C LEU A 62 -22.55 9.58 -1.97
N GLY A 63 -22.07 8.34 -1.80
CA GLY A 63 -22.70 7.13 -2.35
C GLY A 63 -23.16 6.12 -1.30
N LEU A 64 -22.73 6.27 -0.05
CA LEU A 64 -23.22 5.54 1.11
C LEU A 64 -23.34 6.49 2.31
N ILE A 65 -24.46 6.45 3.03
CA ILE A 65 -24.59 7.04 4.37
C ILE A 65 -24.79 5.91 5.39
N VAL A 66 -23.97 5.95 6.44
CA VAL A 66 -24.06 5.06 7.62
C VAL A 66 -24.60 5.85 8.82
N ASP A 67 -25.80 5.49 9.25
CA ASP A 67 -26.51 6.09 10.39
C ASP A 67 -26.30 5.27 11.67
N LEU A 68 -25.57 5.85 12.63
CA LEU A 68 -25.21 5.25 13.93
C LEU A 68 -26.15 5.66 15.07
N THR A 69 -27.34 6.17 14.76
CA THR A 69 -28.35 6.54 15.75
C THR A 69 -29.30 5.37 16.02
N LYS A 70 -29.72 5.19 17.29
CA LYS A 70 -30.83 4.28 17.62
C LYS A 70 -32.19 4.82 17.14
N SER A 71 -32.32 6.14 17.00
CA SER A 71 -33.59 6.76 16.66
C SER A 71 -33.91 6.64 15.17
N LYS A 72 -35.20 6.50 14.85
CA LYS A 72 -35.73 6.56 13.48
C LYS A 72 -36.56 7.85 13.26
N ARG A 73 -36.41 8.82 14.17
CA ARG A 73 -37.24 10.04 14.23
C ARG A 73 -36.62 11.28 13.57
N PHE A 74 -35.37 11.22 13.13
CA PHE A 74 -34.62 12.42 12.71
C PHE A 74 -34.88 12.82 11.26
N TYR A 75 -34.79 11.89 10.33
CA TYR A 75 -35.10 12.10 8.92
C TYR A 75 -35.57 10.78 8.28
N ASN A 76 -36.13 10.82 7.06
CA ASN A 76 -36.53 9.63 6.34
C ASN A 76 -35.38 9.11 5.47
N ARG A 77 -35.04 7.83 5.59
CA ARG A 77 -34.03 7.17 4.74
C ARG A 77 -34.30 7.29 3.23
N ARG A 78 -35.56 7.53 2.83
CA ARG A 78 -35.92 7.77 1.42
C ARG A 78 -35.22 9.00 0.85
N GLU A 79 -35.14 10.09 1.62
CA GLU A 79 -34.45 11.32 1.23
C GLU A 79 -32.98 11.07 0.84
N VAL A 80 -32.33 10.03 1.41
CA VAL A 80 -30.98 9.61 1.04
C VAL A 80 -30.98 8.76 -0.23
N THR A 81 -31.89 7.80 -0.36
CA THR A 81 -31.95 6.91 -1.54
C THR A 81 -32.40 7.65 -2.80
N ASP A 82 -33.25 8.66 -2.66
CA ASP A 82 -33.75 9.49 -3.76
C ASP A 82 -32.63 10.37 -4.36
N ASN A 83 -31.57 10.63 -3.57
CA ASN A 83 -30.31 11.26 -4.00
C ASN A 83 -29.27 10.25 -4.57
N ASN A 84 -29.71 9.06 -5.03
CA ASN A 84 -28.87 7.95 -5.52
C ASN A 84 -27.81 7.42 -4.53
N CYS A 85 -27.97 7.68 -3.24
CA CYS A 85 -27.04 7.24 -2.19
C CYS A 85 -27.59 6.03 -1.44
N LYS A 86 -26.74 5.01 -1.21
CA LYS A 86 -27.10 3.87 -0.35
C LYS A 86 -27.25 4.34 1.11
N TYR A 87 -28.12 3.68 1.86
CA TYR A 87 -28.36 3.99 3.28
C TYR A 87 -28.31 2.70 4.10
N ILE A 88 -27.46 2.68 5.14
CA ILE A 88 -27.37 1.59 6.11
C ILE A 88 -27.44 2.18 7.53
N LYS A 89 -28.15 1.48 8.43
CA LYS A 89 -28.30 1.87 9.84
C LYS A 89 -27.66 0.82 10.73
N ILE A 90 -26.68 1.23 11.54
CA ILE A 90 -26.05 0.38 12.56
C ILE A 90 -26.50 0.93 13.92
N GLU A 91 -27.48 0.25 14.54
CA GLU A 91 -28.15 0.76 15.74
C GLU A 91 -27.28 0.62 17.00
N CYS A 92 -26.29 1.50 17.17
CA CYS A 92 -25.59 1.67 18.44
C CYS A 92 -26.60 2.01 19.56
N LYS A 93 -26.48 1.37 20.71
CA LYS A 93 -27.41 1.55 21.84
C LYS A 93 -27.43 3.01 22.34
N GLY A 94 -28.51 3.34 23.04
CA GLY A 94 -28.55 4.55 23.88
C GLY A 94 -27.81 4.32 25.19
N ASN A 95 -27.70 5.35 26.03
CA ASN A 95 -26.95 5.35 27.31
C ASN A 95 -25.43 5.35 27.16
N GLU A 96 -24.94 5.89 26.04
CA GLU A 96 -23.54 6.29 25.86
C GLU A 96 -22.53 5.13 25.76
N GLU A 97 -22.97 3.87 25.78
CA GLU A 97 -22.16 2.67 25.48
C GLU A 97 -21.37 2.80 24.15
N THR A 98 -20.15 2.28 24.14
CA THR A 98 -19.28 2.21 22.95
C THR A 98 -19.79 1.15 21.94
N PRO A 99 -19.41 1.23 20.66
CA PRO A 99 -19.78 0.21 19.66
C PRO A 99 -19.25 -1.17 20.04
N THR A 100 -20.10 -2.20 19.94
CA THR A 100 -19.66 -3.60 20.18
C THR A 100 -18.79 -4.11 19.04
N SER A 101 -18.02 -5.19 19.24
CA SER A 101 -17.19 -5.76 18.18
C SER A 101 -18.00 -6.15 16.95
N GLU A 102 -19.20 -6.72 17.11
CA GLU A 102 -20.05 -7.07 15.96
C GLU A 102 -20.54 -5.83 15.19
N GLN A 103 -20.61 -4.67 15.84
CA GLN A 103 -20.93 -3.38 15.19
C GLN A 103 -19.73 -2.81 14.44
N VAL A 104 -18.50 -3.06 14.92
CA VAL A 104 -17.26 -2.73 14.21
C VAL A 104 -17.10 -3.63 12.98
N ASP A 105 -17.21 -4.95 13.15
CA ASP A 105 -17.14 -5.94 12.06
C ASP A 105 -18.14 -5.62 10.94
N LEU A 106 -19.39 -5.31 11.33
CA LEU A 106 -20.45 -4.94 10.39
C LEU A 106 -20.16 -3.61 9.69
N PHE A 107 -19.63 -2.61 10.40
CA PHE A 107 -19.23 -1.33 9.80
C PHE A 107 -18.12 -1.53 8.78
N ILE A 108 -17.06 -2.23 9.14
CA ILE A 108 -15.92 -2.57 8.27
C ILE A 108 -16.41 -3.30 7.02
N LYS A 109 -17.17 -4.38 7.19
CA LYS A 109 -17.72 -5.17 6.08
C LYS A 109 -18.57 -4.32 5.13
N VAL A 110 -19.45 -3.47 5.66
CA VAL A 110 -20.32 -2.59 4.86
C VAL A 110 -19.51 -1.56 4.08
N VAL A 111 -18.48 -0.98 4.69
CA VAL A 111 -17.62 0.02 4.05
C VAL A 111 -16.78 -0.63 2.94
N ASN A 112 -16.11 -1.75 3.21
CA ASN A 112 -15.33 -2.48 2.20
C ASN A 112 -16.21 -2.88 1.01
N GLN A 113 -17.34 -3.55 1.26
CA GLN A 113 -18.30 -3.91 0.21
C GLN A 113 -18.80 -2.70 -0.59
N PHE A 114 -18.88 -1.51 0.01
CA PHE A 114 -19.22 -0.31 -0.74
C PHE A 114 -18.05 0.17 -1.62
N LEU A 115 -16.84 0.25 -1.07
CA LEU A 115 -15.64 0.74 -1.75
C LEU A 115 -15.20 -0.18 -2.91
N ASP A 116 -15.26 -1.50 -2.70
CA ASP A 116 -14.95 -2.51 -3.73
C ASP A 116 -15.88 -2.36 -4.95
N ASN A 117 -17.14 -2.00 -4.71
CA ASN A 117 -18.14 -1.76 -5.74
C ASN A 117 -18.15 -0.31 -6.29
N ASN A 118 -17.38 0.61 -5.70
CA ASN A 118 -17.39 2.05 -6.03
C ASN A 118 -15.97 2.65 -5.90
N PRO A 119 -14.99 2.21 -6.73
CA PRO A 119 -13.59 2.59 -6.57
C PRO A 119 -13.34 4.09 -6.82
N GLY A 120 -13.26 4.87 -5.73
CA GLY A 120 -12.79 6.26 -5.72
C GLY A 120 -13.84 7.33 -6.03
N GLU A 121 -14.85 7.05 -6.85
CA GLU A 121 -15.83 8.07 -7.30
C GLU A 121 -16.79 8.58 -6.21
N GLN A 122 -17.11 7.73 -5.22
CA GLN A 122 -18.18 8.01 -4.25
C GLN A 122 -17.70 7.78 -2.81
N LYS A 123 -18.11 8.67 -1.91
CA LYS A 123 -17.62 8.73 -0.52
C LYS A 123 -18.65 8.19 0.48
N VAL A 124 -18.15 7.76 1.64
CA VAL A 124 -18.93 7.23 2.75
C VAL A 124 -19.20 8.32 3.77
N GLY A 125 -20.45 8.79 3.81
CA GLY A 125 -20.93 9.64 4.88
C GLY A 125 -21.18 8.84 6.15
N VAL A 126 -20.66 9.27 7.31
CA VAL A 126 -20.89 8.59 8.60
C VAL A 126 -21.37 9.59 9.64
N HIS A 127 -22.51 9.30 10.28
CA HIS A 127 -23.02 10.17 11.34
C HIS A 127 -23.57 9.38 12.53
N CYS A 128 -23.47 10.00 13.71
CA CYS A 128 -24.28 9.64 14.87
C CYS A 128 -25.20 10.82 15.19
N THR A 129 -25.49 11.10 16.46
CA THR A 129 -26.30 12.28 16.81
C THR A 129 -25.55 13.58 16.52
N HIS A 130 -24.29 13.68 16.96
CA HIS A 130 -23.44 14.87 16.80
C HIS A 130 -22.29 14.71 15.80
N GLY A 131 -22.00 13.47 15.36
CA GLY A 131 -20.91 13.19 14.42
C GLY A 131 -19.51 13.08 15.05
N PHE A 132 -19.42 12.85 16.37
CA PHE A 132 -18.15 12.77 17.11
C PHE A 132 -17.93 11.36 17.68
N ASN A 133 -18.29 11.06 18.92
CA ASN A 133 -17.78 9.86 19.62
C ASN A 133 -18.02 8.51 18.92
N ARG A 134 -19.28 8.14 18.59
CA ARG A 134 -19.59 6.88 17.88
C ARG A 134 -19.07 6.86 16.43
N THR A 135 -19.10 8.02 15.77
CA THR A 135 -18.62 8.21 14.39
C THR A 135 -17.11 8.02 14.33
N GLY A 136 -16.38 8.72 15.19
CA GLY A 136 -14.93 8.63 15.33
C GLY A 136 -14.48 7.27 15.82
N PHE A 137 -15.22 6.61 16.72
CA PHE A 137 -14.88 5.25 17.16
C PHE A 137 -14.89 4.27 15.98
N LEU A 138 -15.97 4.24 15.18
CA LEU A 138 -16.06 3.31 14.05
C LEU A 138 -15.12 3.68 12.90
N ILE A 139 -14.93 4.98 12.61
CA ILE A 139 -13.92 5.41 11.63
C ILE A 139 -12.51 5.03 12.13
N ALA A 140 -12.14 5.34 13.37
CA ALA A 140 -10.83 5.00 13.92
C ALA A 140 -10.60 3.48 13.94
N ALA A 141 -11.60 2.68 14.36
CA ALA A 141 -11.52 1.22 14.29
C ALA A 141 -11.28 0.72 12.85
N TYR A 142 -11.97 1.27 11.85
CA TYR A 142 -11.70 0.97 10.44
C TYR A 142 -10.28 1.38 10.01
N LEU A 143 -9.81 2.57 10.42
CA LEU A 143 -8.44 3.01 10.14
C LEU A 143 -7.40 2.05 10.75
N ILE A 144 -7.69 1.45 11.90
CA ILE A 144 -6.77 0.53 12.59
C ILE A 144 -6.84 -0.89 12.01
N GLU A 145 -8.03 -1.45 11.83
CA GLU A 145 -8.20 -2.84 11.39
C GLU A 145 -7.90 -3.02 9.89
N GLU A 146 -8.46 -2.16 9.03
CA GLU A 146 -8.33 -2.29 7.57
C GLU A 146 -7.11 -1.55 7.02
N LEU A 147 -6.91 -0.31 7.46
CA LEU A 147 -5.83 0.55 6.95
C LEU A 147 -4.53 0.49 7.79
N ASN A 148 -4.56 -0.21 8.92
CA ASN A 148 -3.42 -0.47 9.81
C ASN A 148 -2.70 0.78 10.37
N TYR A 149 -3.45 1.85 10.63
CA TYR A 149 -2.97 2.96 11.46
C TYR A 149 -2.84 2.54 12.94
N GLY A 150 -1.96 3.22 13.68
CA GLY A 150 -1.95 3.11 15.15
C GLY A 150 -3.20 3.77 15.74
N ALA A 151 -3.64 3.34 16.93
CA ALA A 151 -4.84 3.88 17.58
C ALA A 151 -4.72 5.38 17.89
N ASP A 152 -3.51 5.83 18.22
CA ASP A 152 -3.11 7.23 18.36
C ASP A 152 -3.29 8.02 17.06
N ILE A 153 -2.72 7.53 15.96
CA ILE A 153 -2.80 8.19 14.65
C ILE A 153 -4.22 8.16 14.10
N ALA A 154 -4.97 7.08 14.30
CA ALA A 154 -6.36 6.95 13.87
C ALA A 154 -7.29 7.94 14.60
N VAL A 155 -7.11 8.11 15.91
CA VAL A 155 -7.83 9.13 16.70
C VAL A 155 -7.39 10.54 16.29
N GLN A 156 -6.11 10.78 16.03
CA GLN A 156 -5.62 12.09 15.59
C GLN A 156 -6.16 12.47 14.20
N ILE A 157 -6.15 11.57 13.22
CA ILE A 157 -6.73 11.79 11.88
C ILE A 157 -8.22 12.17 11.99
N PHE A 158 -8.97 11.52 12.88
CA PHE A 158 -10.36 11.89 13.12
C PHE A 158 -10.49 13.24 13.84
N ALA A 159 -9.60 13.56 14.78
CA ALA A 159 -9.60 14.84 15.49
C ALA A 159 -9.26 16.02 14.58
N ASP A 160 -8.29 15.85 13.67
CA ASP A 160 -7.90 16.87 12.70
C ASP A 160 -9.04 17.19 11.72
N ALA A 161 -9.67 16.15 11.15
CA ALA A 161 -10.79 16.32 10.22
C ALA A 161 -12.12 16.70 10.90
N ARG A 162 -12.27 16.42 12.20
CA ARG A 162 -13.50 16.71 12.95
C ARG A 162 -13.20 17.25 14.35
N PRO A 163 -12.64 18.47 14.49
CA PRO A 163 -12.21 19.00 15.78
C PRO A 163 -13.34 19.09 16.82
N PRO A 164 -13.11 18.64 18.07
CA PRO A 164 -11.85 18.22 18.67
C PRO A 164 -11.58 16.69 18.60
N GLY A 165 -12.33 15.95 17.79
CA GLY A 165 -12.31 14.49 17.75
C GLY A 165 -13.25 13.83 18.77
N ILE A 166 -12.85 12.66 19.26
CA ILE A 166 -13.60 11.90 20.27
C ILE A 166 -13.39 12.59 21.63
N TYR A 167 -14.42 13.29 22.13
CA TYR A 167 -14.37 14.07 23.37
C TYR A 167 -14.83 13.30 24.62
N LYS A 168 -14.96 11.98 24.51
CA LYS A 168 -15.41 11.09 25.58
C LYS A 168 -14.34 10.08 25.96
N ALA A 169 -13.91 10.13 27.22
CA ALA A 169 -12.84 9.29 27.75
C ALA A 169 -13.16 7.80 27.63
N ASP A 170 -14.40 7.40 27.91
CA ASP A 170 -14.90 6.02 27.79
C ASP A 170 -14.76 5.44 26.37
N TYR A 171 -14.92 6.28 25.33
CA TYR A 171 -14.73 5.86 23.93
C TYR A 171 -13.25 5.73 23.56
N LEU A 172 -12.40 6.62 24.06
CA LEU A 172 -10.94 6.57 23.86
C LEU A 172 -10.33 5.39 24.63
N GLU A 173 -10.69 5.20 25.91
CA GLU A 173 -10.22 4.10 26.73
C GLU A 173 -10.56 2.74 26.13
N ASP A 174 -11.76 2.56 25.58
CA ASP A 174 -12.15 1.30 24.94
C ASP A 174 -11.43 1.09 23.59
N LEU A 175 -11.29 2.12 22.75
CA LEU A 175 -10.43 2.08 21.55
C LEU A 175 -9.00 1.63 21.89
N PHE A 176 -8.38 2.25 22.89
CA PHE A 176 -7.01 1.93 23.30
C PHE A 176 -6.90 0.61 24.09
N THR A 177 -7.99 0.13 24.70
CA THR A 177 -8.05 -1.20 25.33
C THR A 177 -8.15 -2.32 24.29
N ARG A 178 -8.89 -2.09 23.19
CA ARG A 178 -9.06 -3.08 22.11
C ARG A 178 -7.90 -3.09 21.11
N TYR A 179 -7.36 -1.92 20.77
CA TYR A 179 -6.50 -1.75 19.59
C TYR A 179 -5.15 -1.06 19.87
N GLY A 180 -4.90 -0.65 21.11
CA GLY A 180 -3.69 0.08 21.49
C GLY A 180 -3.16 -0.39 22.84
N ASN A 181 -2.64 0.57 23.62
CA ASN A 181 -2.28 0.38 25.01
C ASN A 181 -3.05 1.40 25.86
N LYS A 182 -3.68 0.94 26.95
CA LYS A 182 -4.47 1.81 27.83
C LYS A 182 -3.65 2.96 28.45
N GLU A 183 -2.35 2.77 28.65
CA GLU A 183 -1.45 3.81 29.18
C GLU A 183 -1.14 4.92 28.15
N ASP A 184 -1.32 4.65 26.86
CA ASP A 184 -1.10 5.60 25.76
C ASP A 184 -2.38 6.33 25.32
N CYS A 185 -3.50 6.08 26.02
CA CYS A 185 -4.80 6.71 25.75
C CYS A 185 -4.70 8.24 25.96
N PRO A 186 -4.96 9.08 24.95
CA PRO A 186 -4.92 10.52 25.12
C PRO A 186 -6.03 10.98 26.08
N PRO A 187 -5.77 12.00 26.93
CA PRO A 187 -6.82 12.57 27.75
C PRO A 187 -7.93 13.13 26.86
N ALA A 188 -9.18 12.91 27.25
CA ALA A 188 -10.32 13.43 26.49
C ALA A 188 -10.19 14.96 26.31
N PRO A 189 -10.26 15.49 25.08
CA PRO A 189 -10.10 16.90 24.82
C PRO A 189 -11.19 17.73 25.53
N SER A 190 -10.85 18.98 25.85
CA SER A 190 -11.79 19.91 26.47
C SER A 190 -13.09 20.00 25.67
N LEU A 191 -14.23 19.87 26.36
CA LEU A 191 -15.54 19.96 25.74
C LEU A 191 -15.66 21.29 24.96
N PRO A 192 -16.03 21.25 23.66
CA PRO A 192 -16.26 22.47 22.88
C PRO A 192 -17.29 23.39 23.52
N GLN A 193 -17.24 24.68 23.20
CA GLN A 193 -18.18 25.67 23.75
C GLN A 193 -19.65 25.29 23.52
N TRP A 194 -19.99 24.73 22.35
CA TRP A 194 -21.33 24.22 22.02
C TRP A 194 -21.78 23.00 22.85
N CYS A 195 -20.87 22.34 23.57
CA CYS A 195 -21.19 21.27 24.52
C CYS A 195 -21.56 21.77 25.92
N LEU A 196 -21.25 23.03 26.25
CA LEU A 196 -21.35 23.63 27.60
C LEU A 196 -22.62 24.48 27.81
N GLU A 197 -23.37 24.75 26.74
CA GLU A 197 -24.60 25.54 26.77
C GLU A 197 -25.81 24.75 27.31
N ASP A 198 -25.77 24.41 28.59
CA ASP A 198 -26.91 23.91 29.37
C ASP A 198 -26.98 24.66 30.71
N ASN A 199 -27.15 25.99 30.67
CA ASN A 199 -27.43 26.79 31.88
C ASN A 199 -28.17 28.13 31.64
N GLN A 200 -29.14 28.14 30.73
CA GLN A 200 -30.31 29.05 30.74
C GLN A 200 -31.30 28.73 29.62
N ASN A 201 -32.36 27.95 29.94
CA ASN A 201 -33.77 28.22 29.61
C ASN A 201 -34.63 26.95 29.52
N CYS A 202 -35.29 26.60 30.62
CA CYS A 202 -36.75 26.38 30.68
C CYS A 202 -37.20 26.09 32.13
N PRO A 203 -38.46 26.36 32.52
CA PRO A 203 -39.49 27.15 31.83
C PRO A 203 -40.06 28.30 32.72
N ALA A 204 -40.59 29.36 32.07
CA ALA A 204 -41.51 30.29 32.72
C ALA A 204 -42.87 30.27 31.98
N GLN A 205 -43.96 30.24 32.74
CA GLN A 205 -45.34 30.10 32.24
C GLN A 205 -45.98 31.45 31.82
N PRO A 206 -47.15 31.46 31.16
CA PRO A 206 -47.43 32.43 30.10
C PRO A 206 -48.12 33.71 30.54
N THR A 207 -47.84 34.83 29.85
CA THR A 207 -48.76 35.98 29.82
C THR A 207 -48.72 36.77 28.51
N LYS A 208 -49.87 36.75 27.82
CA LYS A 208 -50.53 37.80 27.00
C LYS A 208 -49.75 38.57 25.91
N ARG A 209 -50.41 38.63 24.74
CA ARG A 209 -50.13 39.51 23.59
C ARG A 209 -50.19 41.00 23.93
N LEU A 210 -49.45 41.82 23.19
CA LEU A 210 -49.90 43.11 22.64
C LEU A 210 -49.04 43.50 21.43
N PHE A 211 -49.62 44.25 20.48
CA PHE A 211 -48.94 44.79 19.29
C PHE A 211 -48.35 46.21 19.59
N PRO A 212 -47.95 47.03 18.60
CA PRO A 212 -46.58 47.49 18.41
C PRO A 212 -46.41 48.96 18.83
N THR A 213 -45.22 49.54 18.65
CA THR A 213 -45.08 51.00 18.45
C THR A 213 -43.78 51.35 17.75
N GLU A 214 -43.84 52.37 16.90
CA GLU A 214 -42.73 52.97 16.16
C GLU A 214 -41.95 53.93 17.08
N HIS A 215 -40.68 54.20 16.76
CA HIS A 215 -40.26 55.57 16.42
C HIS A 215 -38.84 55.65 15.85
N ASP A 216 -38.66 56.63 14.97
CA ASP A 216 -37.42 57.02 14.31
C ASP A 216 -36.32 57.48 15.27
N SER A 217 -35.06 57.26 14.88
CA SER A 217 -34.21 58.33 14.31
C SER A 217 -32.75 57.83 14.22
N ASP A 218 -31.87 58.33 13.37
CA ASP A 218 -31.86 59.07 12.09
C ASP A 218 -30.33 59.35 11.85
N PHE A 219 -29.94 59.96 10.73
CA PHE A 219 -28.57 60.41 10.40
C PHE A 219 -27.56 59.28 10.09
N THR A 220 -27.34 58.93 8.81
CA THR A 220 -26.49 59.63 7.80
C THR A 220 -24.99 59.51 8.08
N ASP A 221 -24.07 59.43 7.12
CA ASP A 221 -24.04 59.22 5.66
C ASP A 221 -22.50 59.13 5.40
N SER A 222 -21.94 58.38 4.47
CA SER A 222 -21.98 58.78 3.06
C SER A 222 -21.04 57.90 2.23
N THR A 223 -21.58 57.39 1.12
CA THR A 223 -20.91 57.26 -0.19
C THR A 223 -19.61 56.45 -0.34
N GLY A 224 -19.30 55.86 -1.51
CA GLY A 224 -19.96 55.97 -2.80
C GLY A 224 -20.01 54.63 -3.54
N ALA A 225 -21.01 54.51 -4.41
CA ALA A 225 -21.36 53.26 -5.10
C ALA A 225 -20.87 53.28 -6.58
N PRO A 226 -21.45 52.56 -7.57
CA PRO A 226 -20.66 51.60 -8.36
C PRO A 226 -20.74 51.87 -9.88
N LYS A 227 -20.22 50.93 -10.72
CA LYS A 227 -20.90 50.31 -11.90
C LYS A 227 -19.95 49.68 -12.96
N ILE A 228 -20.13 48.38 -13.21
CA ILE A 228 -20.44 47.68 -14.50
C ILE A 228 -20.50 48.63 -15.74
N PRO A 229 -19.89 48.37 -16.94
CA PRO A 229 -20.12 47.19 -17.82
C PRO A 229 -18.85 46.75 -18.64
N ARG A 230 -18.84 46.02 -19.78
CA ARG A 230 -19.84 45.45 -20.72
C ARG A 230 -19.27 44.19 -21.44
N CYS A 231 -20.11 43.44 -22.16
CA CYS A 231 -19.76 42.49 -23.24
C CYS A 231 -19.65 43.21 -24.62
N GLU A 232 -18.79 42.73 -25.56
CA GLU A 232 -19.18 42.31 -26.93
C GLU A 232 -18.04 42.01 -27.96
N MET A 233 -18.25 40.91 -28.70
CA MET A 233 -17.91 40.63 -30.13
C MET A 233 -16.51 40.16 -30.62
N ASN A 234 -16.59 39.34 -31.69
CA ASN A 234 -15.55 38.54 -32.36
C ASN A 234 -14.79 39.26 -33.50
N VAL A 235 -13.59 38.79 -33.82
CA VAL A 235 -12.99 38.78 -35.19
C VAL A 235 -12.19 37.47 -35.38
N GLU A 236 -12.03 37.00 -36.62
CA GLU A 236 -11.52 35.66 -37.00
C GLU A 236 -9.98 35.58 -37.25
N GLU A 237 -9.52 34.33 -37.33
CA GLU A 237 -8.42 33.79 -38.16
C GLU A 237 -6.95 33.73 -37.62
N ALA A 238 -6.19 32.81 -38.25
CA ALA A 238 -4.75 32.52 -38.16
C ALA A 238 -4.21 31.61 -37.00
N THR A 239 -4.03 30.35 -37.39
CA THR A 239 -3.15 29.30 -36.83
C THR A 239 -1.90 29.74 -36.06
N SER A 240 -1.64 29.11 -34.89
CA SER A 240 -0.29 28.73 -34.44
C SER A 240 -0.34 27.61 -33.39
N ILE A 241 0.67 26.74 -33.42
CA ILE A 241 0.82 25.59 -32.51
C ILE A 241 1.35 26.10 -31.17
N GLU A 242 0.52 26.12 -30.11
CA GLU A 242 0.95 26.14 -28.70
C GLU A 242 -0.27 26.10 -27.76
N LYS A 243 -0.56 24.92 -27.16
CA LYS A 243 -1.27 24.68 -25.88
C LYS A 243 -1.73 23.22 -25.78
N LEU A 244 -0.81 22.33 -25.41
CA LEU A 244 -1.09 20.95 -25.01
C LEU A 244 -0.16 20.53 -23.85
N SER A 245 -0.12 21.36 -22.80
CA SER A 245 0.65 21.10 -21.58
C SER A 245 -0.01 21.78 -20.39
N ASN A 246 -0.90 21.04 -19.73
CA ASN A 246 -1.25 21.23 -18.31
C ASN A 246 -1.88 19.92 -17.77
N ARG A 247 -1.22 18.78 -18.03
CA ARG A 247 -1.52 17.55 -17.28
C ARG A 247 -0.93 17.73 -15.87
N SER A 248 -1.79 17.85 -14.87
CA SER A 248 -1.38 17.83 -13.47
C SER A 248 -0.90 16.43 -13.11
N PHE A 249 0.39 16.27 -12.82
CA PHE A 249 0.93 15.00 -12.36
C PHE A 249 0.72 14.84 -10.85
N PRO A 250 0.52 13.60 -10.34
CA PRO A 250 0.50 13.35 -8.89
C PRO A 250 1.89 13.66 -8.30
N PRO A 251 2.01 14.01 -7.01
CA PRO A 251 3.30 14.38 -6.41
C PRO A 251 4.37 13.28 -6.52
N PRO A 252 5.66 13.64 -6.48
CA PRO A 252 6.77 12.69 -6.54
C PRO A 252 6.78 11.80 -5.29
N PRO A 253 7.48 10.66 -5.32
CA PRO A 253 7.64 9.85 -4.12
C PRO A 253 8.44 10.62 -3.06
N LYS A 254 8.06 10.48 -1.79
CA LYS A 254 8.73 11.17 -0.68
C LYS A 254 10.03 10.46 -0.31
N GLY A 255 11.11 11.24 -0.15
CA GLY A 255 12.43 10.77 0.28
C GLY A 255 13.53 11.17 -0.70
N THR A 256 14.71 10.59 -0.54
CA THR A 256 15.84 10.79 -1.46
C THR A 256 16.02 9.54 -2.31
N PRO A 257 16.06 9.63 -3.66
CA PRO A 257 16.40 8.49 -4.50
C PRO A 257 17.79 7.94 -4.17
N MET A 258 17.89 6.62 -4.03
CA MET A 258 19.14 5.92 -3.76
C MET A 258 19.27 4.74 -4.73
N LEU A 259 19.97 5.00 -5.85
CA LEU A 259 20.45 3.94 -6.72
C LEU A 259 21.43 3.05 -5.92
N MET A 260 21.42 1.75 -6.19
CA MET A 260 22.37 0.81 -5.58
C MET A 260 23.82 1.26 -5.82
N GLU A 261 24.59 1.35 -4.74
CA GLU A 261 26.02 1.67 -4.77
C GLU A 261 26.78 0.73 -5.71
N GLY A 262 27.78 1.24 -6.43
CA GLY A 262 28.54 0.49 -7.44
C GLY A 262 27.84 0.34 -8.81
N VAL A 263 26.57 0.72 -8.95
CA VAL A 263 25.93 0.86 -10.26
C VAL A 263 26.30 2.21 -10.87
N SER A 264 26.98 2.19 -12.01
CA SER A 264 27.30 3.38 -12.81
C SER A 264 26.48 3.40 -14.10
N ARG A 265 26.53 4.52 -14.85
CA ARG A 265 25.88 4.67 -16.17
C ARG A 265 24.35 4.51 -16.14
N VAL A 266 23.77 4.93 -15.02
CA VAL A 266 22.33 5.00 -14.78
C VAL A 266 22.06 6.36 -14.14
N VAL A 267 21.24 7.16 -14.78
CA VAL A 267 20.85 8.50 -14.32
C VAL A 267 19.64 8.39 -13.41
N THR A 268 19.74 8.92 -12.18
CA THR A 268 18.56 9.23 -11.37
C THR A 268 17.80 10.35 -12.07
N LEU A 269 16.57 10.10 -12.51
CA LEU A 269 15.76 11.16 -13.11
C LEU A 269 15.35 12.19 -12.03
N ASP A 270 15.07 13.41 -12.46
CA ASP A 270 14.25 14.31 -11.64
C ASP A 270 12.86 13.66 -11.45
N GLN A 271 12.45 13.49 -10.20
CA GLN A 271 11.23 12.76 -9.85
C GLN A 271 9.96 13.59 -10.08
N ASP A 272 10.10 14.89 -10.32
CA ASP A 272 9.02 15.79 -10.74
C ASP A 272 8.91 15.93 -12.28
N CYS A 273 9.83 15.33 -13.04
CA CYS A 273 9.82 15.48 -14.49
C CYS A 273 8.77 14.58 -15.18
N THR A 274 8.26 15.05 -16.32
CA THR A 274 7.26 14.34 -17.13
C THR A 274 7.67 12.91 -17.45
N GLU A 275 8.95 12.67 -17.81
CA GLU A 275 9.46 11.33 -18.14
C GLU A 275 9.37 10.37 -16.94
N ALA A 276 9.68 10.84 -15.73
CA ALA A 276 9.57 10.04 -14.51
C ALA A 276 8.11 9.78 -14.12
N HIS A 277 7.17 10.69 -14.41
CA HIS A 277 5.75 10.44 -14.22
C HIS A 277 5.20 9.43 -15.24
N GLU A 278 5.48 9.62 -16.53
CA GLU A 278 5.06 8.70 -17.60
C GLU A 278 5.57 7.27 -17.35
N ALA A 279 6.83 7.11 -16.91
CA ALA A 279 7.39 5.81 -16.55
C ALA A 279 6.63 5.14 -15.38
N ARG A 280 6.26 5.90 -14.33
CA ARG A 280 5.46 5.39 -13.21
C ARG A 280 4.05 5.00 -13.64
N GLU A 281 3.38 5.84 -14.43
CA GLU A 281 2.01 5.57 -14.89
C GLU A 281 1.94 4.37 -15.83
N LEU A 282 2.91 4.24 -16.75
CA LEU A 282 3.00 3.07 -17.63
C LEU A 282 3.31 1.81 -16.83
N ALA A 283 4.21 1.86 -15.85
CA ALA A 283 4.45 0.72 -14.96
C ALA A 283 3.20 0.34 -14.14
N ASP A 284 2.44 1.31 -13.62
CA ASP A 284 1.20 1.05 -12.88
C ASP A 284 0.12 0.42 -13.76
N HIS A 285 -0.02 0.91 -15.00
CA HIS A 285 -0.91 0.35 -16.00
C HIS A 285 -0.53 -1.11 -16.32
N LEU A 286 0.74 -1.37 -16.64
CA LEU A 286 1.22 -2.71 -16.98
C LEU A 286 1.15 -3.68 -15.78
N LEU A 287 1.30 -3.20 -14.55
CA LEU A 287 1.06 -4.00 -13.33
C LEU A 287 -0.42 -4.42 -13.24
N LYS A 288 -1.37 -3.50 -13.47
CA LYS A 288 -2.81 -3.81 -13.51
C LYS A 288 -3.17 -4.77 -14.65
N THR A 289 -2.61 -4.57 -15.84
CA THR A 289 -2.86 -5.42 -17.01
C THR A 289 -2.28 -6.82 -16.82
N GLY A 290 -1.02 -6.96 -16.39
CA GLY A 290 -0.37 -8.26 -16.28
C GLY A 290 -0.61 -9.01 -14.96
N GLY A 291 -0.96 -8.31 -13.88
CA GLY A 291 -1.02 -8.88 -12.53
C GLY A 291 -2.40 -9.33 -12.04
N CYS A 292 -2.38 -10.11 -10.97
CA CYS A 292 -3.55 -10.56 -10.21
C CYS A 292 -3.52 -9.97 -8.79
N LEU A 293 -4.67 -9.90 -8.13
CA LEU A 293 -4.84 -9.54 -6.72
C LEU A 293 -5.35 -10.75 -5.94
N TYR A 294 -4.96 -10.85 -4.67
CA TYR A 294 -5.66 -11.72 -3.71
C TYR A 294 -6.80 -10.94 -3.07
N VAL A 295 -8.03 -11.40 -3.30
CA VAL A 295 -9.26 -10.88 -2.70
C VAL A 295 -9.97 -12.05 -2.03
N GLU A 296 -10.23 -11.95 -0.72
CA GLU A 296 -10.85 -13.01 0.10
C GLU A 296 -10.22 -14.43 -0.04
N GLY A 297 -8.93 -14.50 -0.42
CA GLY A 297 -8.20 -15.75 -0.65
C GLY A 297 -8.31 -16.32 -2.07
N GLN A 298 -9.05 -15.67 -2.97
CA GLN A 298 -9.11 -15.99 -4.40
C GLN A 298 -8.21 -15.06 -5.23
N LEU A 299 -7.78 -15.53 -6.40
CA LEU A 299 -7.01 -14.76 -7.38
C LEU A 299 -7.97 -14.10 -8.37
N VAL A 300 -7.87 -12.78 -8.52
CA VAL A 300 -8.68 -11.98 -9.47
C VAL A 300 -7.74 -11.13 -10.33
N TYR A 301 -8.04 -10.93 -11.63
CA TYR A 301 -7.22 -10.06 -12.48
C TYR A 301 -7.33 -8.58 -12.05
N ALA A 302 -6.19 -7.88 -12.02
CA ALA A 302 -6.11 -6.54 -11.45
C ALA A 302 -6.69 -5.41 -12.34
N ASP A 303 -7.21 -5.74 -13.52
CA ASP A 303 -7.98 -4.84 -14.39
C ASP A 303 -9.50 -5.07 -14.36
N GLY A 304 -9.98 -6.03 -13.55
CA GLY A 304 -11.41 -6.32 -13.39
C GLY A 304 -11.99 -7.29 -14.42
N GLN A 305 -11.19 -7.91 -15.30
CA GLN A 305 -11.67 -8.98 -16.17
C GLN A 305 -11.84 -10.29 -15.38
N SER A 306 -13.04 -10.86 -15.34
CA SER A 306 -13.32 -12.11 -14.64
C SER A 306 -12.85 -13.35 -15.41
N THR A 307 -12.28 -14.32 -14.70
CA THR A 307 -11.89 -15.64 -15.25
C THR A 307 -13.08 -16.60 -15.29
N GLU A 308 -14.01 -16.41 -16.23
CA GLU A 308 -14.93 -17.48 -16.63
C GLU A 308 -14.97 -17.60 -18.16
N SER A 309 -15.10 -18.85 -18.62
CA SER A 309 -14.93 -19.26 -20.00
C SER A 309 -16.00 -18.71 -20.96
N ASP A 310 -15.58 -18.32 -22.16
CA ASP A 310 -16.46 -17.92 -23.25
C ASP A 310 -17.64 -18.89 -23.44
N THR A 311 -18.86 -18.38 -23.24
CA THR A 311 -20.06 -18.91 -23.91
C THR A 311 -20.91 -17.73 -24.39
N GLU A 312 -21.52 -17.89 -25.55
CA GLU A 312 -22.00 -16.79 -26.40
C GLU A 312 -23.07 -15.90 -25.74
N GLY A 313 -22.92 -14.58 -25.88
CA GLY A 313 -23.86 -13.58 -25.37
C GLY A 313 -23.61 -12.20 -25.97
N MET A 314 -24.15 -11.95 -27.16
CA MET A 314 -24.02 -10.67 -27.86
C MET A 314 -24.79 -9.55 -27.12
N ASP A 315 -24.08 -8.55 -26.57
CA ASP A 315 -24.64 -7.21 -26.42
C ASP A 315 -23.56 -6.12 -26.59
N GLN A 316 -23.89 -5.07 -27.34
CA GLN A 316 -22.98 -3.96 -27.65
C GLN A 316 -23.40 -2.71 -26.88
N SER A 317 -22.84 -2.50 -25.69
CA SER A 317 -22.89 -1.20 -25.01
C SER A 317 -21.50 -0.53 -24.98
N LYS A 318 -21.39 0.59 -25.68
CA LYS A 318 -20.17 1.42 -25.70
C LYS A 318 -20.05 2.17 -24.37
N GLY A 319 -19.31 1.60 -23.42
CA GLY A 319 -18.86 2.30 -22.22
C GLY A 319 -17.95 3.47 -22.60
N SER A 320 -18.30 4.67 -22.15
CA SER A 320 -17.51 5.89 -22.42
C SER A 320 -16.19 5.84 -21.65
N ARG A 321 -15.07 6.26 -22.27
CA ARG A 321 -13.80 6.43 -21.56
C ARG A 321 -13.98 7.49 -20.45
N PRO A 322 -13.56 7.24 -19.19
CA PRO A 322 -13.51 8.28 -18.18
C PRO A 322 -12.48 9.35 -18.56
N SER A 323 -12.76 10.60 -18.21
CA SER A 323 -11.90 11.77 -18.49
C SER A 323 -10.62 11.75 -17.65
N GLU A 324 -9.52 12.29 -18.20
CA GLU A 324 -8.16 12.12 -17.67
C GLU A 324 -7.82 12.95 -16.40
N ASP A 325 -8.75 13.77 -15.89
CA ASP A 325 -8.43 14.90 -14.99
C ASP A 325 -8.48 14.63 -13.47
N ASN A 326 -8.92 13.46 -13.00
CA ASN A 326 -8.95 13.13 -11.56
C ASN A 326 -7.76 12.26 -11.10
N ARG A 327 -6.54 12.82 -11.17
CA ARG A 327 -5.33 12.22 -10.59
C ARG A 327 -5.21 12.60 -9.10
N THR A 328 -5.73 11.75 -8.22
CA THR A 328 -5.82 12.02 -6.78
C THR A 328 -4.47 12.00 -6.05
N ASN A 329 -4.39 12.78 -4.98
CA ASN A 329 -3.16 13.20 -4.30
C ASN A 329 -2.62 12.13 -3.31
N HIS A 330 -2.61 10.84 -3.70
CA HIS A 330 -2.22 9.73 -2.83
C HIS A 330 -0.72 9.42 -2.89
N PRO A 331 -0.11 8.93 -1.78
CA PRO A 331 1.27 8.45 -1.80
C PRO A 331 1.41 7.22 -2.70
N LEU A 332 2.35 7.28 -3.64
CA LEU A 332 2.63 6.22 -4.61
C LEU A 332 3.07 4.93 -3.91
N ARG A 333 2.20 3.91 -3.91
CA ARG A 333 2.47 2.58 -3.35
C ARG A 333 3.05 1.65 -4.41
N PHE A 334 4.21 1.05 -4.14
CA PHE A 334 4.82 0.04 -5.01
C PHE A 334 3.96 -1.23 -5.05
N LYS A 335 3.59 -1.70 -6.24
CA LYS A 335 2.64 -2.82 -6.43
C LYS A 335 3.28 -4.17 -6.83
N GLY A 336 4.59 -4.25 -7.06
CA GLY A 336 5.25 -5.52 -7.37
C GLY A 336 5.18 -6.53 -6.21
N SER A 337 5.10 -7.83 -6.55
CA SER A 337 4.89 -8.97 -5.63
C SER A 337 5.82 -8.99 -4.42
N GLN A 338 5.32 -9.07 -3.20
CA GLN A 338 6.10 -9.08 -1.96
C GLN A 338 6.05 -10.46 -1.29
N PRO A 339 7.18 -11.20 -1.19
CA PRO A 339 7.20 -12.51 -0.56
C PRO A 339 7.07 -12.44 0.96
N VAL A 340 6.34 -13.40 1.55
CA VAL A 340 6.19 -13.55 3.00
C VAL A 340 7.31 -14.40 3.60
N SER A 341 7.69 -14.13 4.85
CA SER A 341 8.68 -14.96 5.55
C SER A 341 8.12 -16.36 5.82
N ILE A 342 8.94 -17.39 5.64
CA ILE A 342 8.55 -18.73 6.04
C ILE A 342 8.50 -18.84 7.58
N SER A 343 7.50 -19.58 8.06
CA SER A 343 7.18 -19.82 9.46
C SER A 343 6.72 -21.27 9.64
N GLN A 344 6.63 -21.71 10.89
CA GLN A 344 6.08 -23.02 11.22
C GLN A 344 4.62 -23.20 10.71
N ARG A 345 3.87 -22.10 10.51
CA ARG A 345 2.48 -22.13 10.02
C ARG A 345 2.36 -22.33 8.50
N ASN A 346 3.27 -21.77 7.71
CA ASN A 346 3.17 -21.78 6.23
C ASN A 346 4.15 -22.75 5.54
N MET A 347 5.15 -23.30 6.26
CA MET A 347 6.12 -24.22 5.65
C MET A 347 5.52 -25.53 5.13
N GLU A 348 4.33 -25.93 5.59
CA GLU A 348 3.60 -27.07 5.05
C GLU A 348 3.21 -26.87 3.57
N ALA A 349 3.14 -25.62 3.09
CA ALA A 349 2.93 -25.33 1.68
C ALA A 349 3.99 -25.99 0.77
N LEU A 350 5.24 -26.11 1.24
CA LEU A 350 6.33 -26.81 0.54
C LEU A 350 6.10 -28.33 0.44
N VAL A 351 5.24 -28.90 1.30
CA VAL A 351 4.81 -30.31 1.20
C VAL A 351 3.67 -30.44 0.20
N ASN A 352 2.70 -29.51 0.26
CA ASN A 352 1.41 -29.66 -0.40
C ASN A 352 1.36 -29.12 -1.85
N TYR A 353 2.06 -28.03 -2.16
CA TYR A 353 1.99 -27.36 -3.48
C TYR A 353 3.31 -27.48 -4.28
N GLU A 354 3.24 -27.19 -5.56
CA GLU A 354 4.42 -27.18 -6.43
C GLU A 354 5.22 -25.89 -6.24
N TYR A 355 6.51 -26.05 -5.94
CA TYR A 355 7.46 -24.96 -5.76
C TYR A 355 8.74 -25.23 -6.54
N CYS A 356 9.33 -24.17 -7.04
CA CYS A 356 10.73 -24.10 -7.42
C CYS A 356 11.50 -23.22 -6.42
N VAL A 357 12.82 -23.36 -6.39
CA VAL A 357 13.68 -22.72 -5.40
C VAL A 357 14.85 -22.00 -6.07
N SER A 358 15.18 -20.82 -5.57
CA SER A 358 16.38 -20.07 -5.95
C SER A 358 17.04 -19.48 -4.71
N HIS A 359 18.28 -19.01 -4.85
CA HIS A 359 18.95 -18.25 -3.81
C HIS A 359 18.28 -16.88 -3.64
N LYS A 360 18.24 -16.35 -2.41
CA LYS A 360 17.93 -14.95 -2.18
C LYS A 360 19.23 -14.16 -2.26
N ALA A 361 19.34 -13.25 -3.24
CA ALA A 361 20.49 -12.37 -3.31
C ALA A 361 20.35 -11.23 -2.29
N ASP A 362 21.50 -10.69 -1.89
CA ASP A 362 21.60 -9.43 -1.16
C ASP A 362 21.77 -8.30 -2.18
N GLY A 363 20.65 -7.95 -2.82
CA GLY A 363 20.59 -7.00 -3.93
C GLY A 363 19.41 -6.04 -3.83
N SER A 364 19.50 -4.92 -4.56
CA SER A 364 18.44 -3.90 -4.61
C SER A 364 17.38 -4.29 -5.63
N ARG A 365 16.11 -4.35 -5.22
CA ARG A 365 15.00 -4.72 -6.10
C ARG A 365 14.58 -3.53 -6.98
N TYR A 366 14.40 -3.79 -8.27
CA TYR A 366 13.79 -2.85 -9.21
C TYR A 366 12.80 -3.60 -10.13
N LEU A 367 11.73 -2.92 -10.52
CA LEU A 367 11.03 -3.24 -11.76
C LEU A 367 11.83 -2.63 -12.91
N LEU A 368 12.04 -3.39 -13.98
CA LEU A 368 12.66 -2.92 -15.22
C LEU A 368 11.56 -2.75 -16.27
N LEU A 369 11.21 -1.50 -16.54
CA LEU A 369 10.26 -1.09 -17.55
C LEU A 369 10.98 -0.84 -18.87
N ILE A 370 10.57 -1.55 -19.92
CA ILE A 370 10.98 -1.32 -21.29
C ILE A 370 9.77 -0.72 -22.01
N ALA A 371 9.70 0.61 -22.10
CA ALA A 371 8.61 1.31 -22.76
C ALA A 371 8.79 1.35 -24.29
N GLY A 372 10.04 1.34 -24.78
CA GLY A 372 10.38 1.29 -26.20
C GLY A 372 11.85 1.62 -26.47
N PRO A 373 12.24 1.88 -27.74
CA PRO A 373 13.58 2.33 -28.10
C PRO A 373 14.02 3.55 -27.27
N GLY A 374 15.18 3.46 -26.62
CA GLY A 374 15.73 4.55 -25.77
C GLY A 374 14.91 4.91 -24.52
N LYS A 375 13.79 4.23 -24.26
CA LYS A 375 12.89 4.45 -23.12
C LYS A 375 12.88 3.20 -22.22
N VAL A 376 13.94 3.06 -21.43
CA VAL A 376 14.12 1.98 -20.46
C VAL A 376 14.34 2.58 -19.09
N TYR A 377 13.67 2.04 -18.07
CA TYR A 377 13.69 2.59 -16.71
C TYR A 377 13.78 1.48 -15.65
N LEU A 378 14.47 1.78 -14.55
CA LEU A 378 14.39 1.04 -13.30
C LEU A 378 13.47 1.79 -12.34
N ILE A 379 12.59 1.08 -11.63
CA ILE A 379 11.68 1.65 -10.64
C ILE A 379 11.85 0.86 -9.33
N ASP A 380 12.26 1.53 -8.26
CA ASP A 380 12.51 0.89 -6.96
C ASP A 380 11.25 0.73 -6.09
N ARG A 381 11.42 0.19 -4.87
CA ARG A 381 10.32 -0.01 -3.91
C ARG A 381 9.70 1.28 -3.36
N ALA A 382 10.38 2.42 -3.49
CA ALA A 382 9.83 3.74 -3.18
C ALA A 382 9.19 4.40 -4.40
N ASN A 383 9.17 3.72 -5.56
CA ASN A 383 8.76 4.24 -6.87
C ASN A 383 9.65 5.36 -7.44
N PHE A 384 10.91 5.48 -6.98
CA PHE A 384 11.86 6.35 -7.65
C PHE A 384 12.28 5.77 -8.99
N VAL A 385 12.39 6.64 -10.01
CA VAL A 385 12.68 6.26 -11.39
C VAL A 385 14.13 6.60 -11.75
N TYR A 386 14.83 5.62 -12.33
CA TYR A 386 16.20 5.73 -12.80
C TYR A 386 16.26 5.27 -14.27
N LYS A 387 17.11 5.89 -15.09
CA LYS A 387 17.22 5.63 -16.53
C LYS A 387 18.64 5.14 -16.86
N PRO A 388 18.83 3.89 -17.32
CA PRO A 388 20.12 3.41 -17.81
C PRO A 388 20.53 4.16 -19.09
N ASP A 389 21.81 4.54 -19.20
CA ASP A 389 22.34 5.28 -20.37
C ASP A 389 22.13 4.49 -21.67
N VAL A 390 22.50 3.21 -21.62
CA VAL A 390 22.42 2.27 -22.74
C VAL A 390 21.98 0.91 -22.20
N LEU A 391 20.80 0.46 -22.63
CA LEU A 391 20.32 -0.91 -22.39
C LEU A 391 19.31 -1.32 -23.46
N HIS A 392 19.71 -2.28 -24.29
CA HIS A 392 18.97 -2.63 -25.52
C HIS A 392 18.21 -3.94 -25.42
N PHE A 393 17.03 -4.00 -26.05
CA PHE A 393 16.11 -5.14 -26.04
C PHE A 393 15.48 -5.40 -27.44
N PRO A 394 16.23 -5.94 -28.40
CA PRO A 394 15.68 -6.35 -29.69
C PRO A 394 14.66 -7.49 -29.54
N THR A 395 13.61 -7.50 -30.37
CA THR A 395 12.57 -8.54 -30.35
C THR A 395 13.05 -9.86 -30.95
N ALA A 396 12.50 -10.98 -30.46
CA ALA A 396 12.83 -12.31 -30.99
C ALA A 396 12.44 -12.48 -32.48
N SER A 397 11.37 -11.80 -32.93
CA SER A 397 10.93 -11.77 -34.33
C SER A 397 11.94 -11.03 -35.22
N TRP A 398 12.41 -9.86 -34.80
CA TRP A 398 13.41 -9.10 -35.55
C TRP A 398 14.74 -9.85 -35.67
N VAL A 399 15.28 -10.37 -34.56
CA VAL A 399 16.54 -11.14 -34.58
C VAL A 399 16.44 -12.37 -35.51
N LYS A 400 15.28 -13.05 -35.55
CA LYS A 400 15.02 -14.14 -36.51
C LYS A 400 14.96 -13.64 -37.95
N SER A 401 14.32 -12.49 -38.21
CA SER A 401 14.22 -11.92 -39.56
C SER A 401 15.60 -11.53 -40.12
N ILE A 402 16.46 -10.90 -39.30
CA ILE A 402 17.84 -10.59 -39.67
C ILE A 402 18.60 -11.88 -39.94
N LYS A 403 18.54 -12.87 -39.04
CA LYS A 403 19.23 -14.17 -39.22
C LYS A 403 18.85 -14.89 -40.51
N ASN A 404 17.61 -14.77 -40.96
CA ASN A 404 17.09 -15.44 -42.15
C ASN A 404 17.25 -14.60 -43.43
N SER A 405 17.59 -13.31 -43.34
CA SER A 405 17.72 -12.42 -44.50
C SER A 405 19.04 -12.67 -45.24
N THR A 406 18.96 -12.94 -46.54
CA THR A 406 20.14 -13.04 -47.42
C THR A 406 19.84 -12.32 -48.75
N PRO A 407 20.64 -11.32 -49.16
CA PRO A 407 21.77 -10.72 -48.43
C PRO A 407 21.32 -10.02 -47.14
N GLN A 408 22.26 -9.84 -46.20
CA GLN A 408 22.01 -9.08 -44.97
C GLN A 408 21.73 -7.61 -45.33
N PRO A 409 20.72 -6.96 -44.70
CA PRO A 409 20.50 -5.53 -44.87
C PRO A 409 21.72 -4.72 -44.40
N PRO A 410 22.07 -3.61 -45.08
CA PRO A 410 23.19 -2.76 -44.65
C PRO A 410 22.85 -2.04 -43.34
N ASN A 411 23.63 -2.31 -42.30
CA ASN A 411 23.54 -1.69 -40.96
C ASN A 411 22.12 -1.79 -40.31
N PRO A 412 21.64 -3.00 -39.96
CA PRO A 412 20.29 -3.17 -39.44
C PRO A 412 20.16 -2.66 -38.01
N ASP A 413 19.37 -1.59 -37.86
CA ASP A 413 19.04 -0.99 -36.58
C ASP A 413 17.65 -1.45 -36.08
N PHE A 414 17.59 -1.85 -34.81
CA PHE A 414 16.36 -2.25 -34.12
C PHE A 414 15.71 -1.10 -33.33
N LEU A 415 16.38 0.05 -33.22
CA LEU A 415 15.84 1.23 -32.53
C LEU A 415 14.91 2.06 -33.43
N SER A 416 15.17 2.11 -34.74
CA SER A 416 14.37 2.88 -35.72
C SER A 416 13.17 2.13 -36.32
N GLY A 417 13.18 0.79 -36.34
CA GLY A 417 12.10 0.00 -36.94
C GLY A 417 10.97 -0.37 -35.98
N SER A 418 9.72 -0.16 -36.41
CA SER A 418 8.51 -0.53 -35.66
C SER A 418 8.47 -2.04 -35.37
N GLY A 419 8.38 -2.41 -34.09
CA GLY A 419 8.34 -3.81 -33.63
C GLY A 419 9.72 -4.50 -33.56
N ASN A 420 10.81 -3.78 -33.80
CA ASN A 420 12.17 -4.34 -33.73
C ASN A 420 12.75 -4.33 -32.30
N HIS A 421 12.27 -3.43 -31.43
CA HIS A 421 12.59 -3.35 -30.01
C HIS A 421 11.36 -3.74 -29.16
N LEU A 422 11.58 -4.40 -28.03
CA LEU A 422 10.51 -4.67 -27.04
C LEU A 422 9.89 -3.34 -26.57
N PHE A 423 8.59 -3.34 -26.33
CA PHE A 423 7.86 -2.18 -25.83
C PHE A 423 6.86 -2.62 -24.76
N ASN A 424 6.39 -1.69 -23.93
CA ASN A 424 5.45 -1.92 -22.83
C ASN A 424 5.65 -3.27 -22.08
N THR A 425 6.91 -3.60 -21.82
CA THR A 425 7.36 -4.87 -21.24
C THR A 425 7.87 -4.58 -19.84
N LEU A 426 7.30 -5.25 -18.84
CA LEU A 426 7.61 -5.01 -17.44
C LEU A 426 8.17 -6.27 -16.78
N LEU A 427 9.42 -6.17 -16.31
CA LEU A 427 10.20 -7.25 -15.72
C LEU A 427 10.42 -6.98 -14.23
N ASP A 428 10.41 -8.02 -13.40
CA ASP A 428 10.68 -7.93 -11.96
C ASP A 428 12.00 -8.63 -11.64
N GLY A 429 12.87 -7.94 -10.90
CA GLY A 429 14.24 -8.38 -10.71
C GLY A 429 14.99 -7.68 -9.59
N GLU A 430 16.23 -8.12 -9.40
CA GLU A 430 17.16 -7.57 -8.42
C GLU A 430 18.50 -7.20 -9.07
N MET A 431 19.03 -6.04 -8.73
CA MET A 431 20.39 -5.62 -9.07
C MET A 431 21.36 -6.19 -8.04
N VAL A 432 22.45 -6.80 -8.50
CA VAL A 432 23.55 -7.31 -7.67
C VAL A 432 24.89 -6.82 -8.22
N LEU A 433 25.90 -6.69 -7.37
CA LEU A 433 27.28 -6.46 -7.79
C LEU A 433 28.01 -7.81 -7.92
N TYR A 434 28.48 -8.10 -9.13
CA TYR A 434 29.23 -9.30 -9.46
C TYR A 434 30.72 -9.12 -9.12
N ARG A 435 31.24 -9.89 -8.16
CA ARG A 435 32.67 -9.90 -7.81
C ARG A 435 33.35 -11.06 -8.51
N ASP A 436 34.23 -10.76 -9.45
CA ASP A 436 35.06 -11.74 -10.15
C ASP A 436 36.07 -12.39 -9.18
N PRO A 437 35.96 -13.69 -8.85
CA PRO A 437 36.86 -14.34 -7.89
C PRO A 437 38.32 -14.42 -8.35
N SER A 438 38.58 -14.22 -9.66
CA SER A 438 39.93 -14.26 -10.23
C SER A 438 40.71 -12.95 -10.09
N LYS A 439 40.04 -11.86 -9.68
CA LYS A 439 40.66 -10.55 -9.46
C LYS A 439 40.93 -10.34 -7.97
N PRO A 440 42.17 -10.02 -7.56
CA PRO A 440 42.46 -9.75 -6.16
C PRO A 440 41.70 -8.49 -5.70
N ALA A 441 41.14 -8.54 -4.49
CA ALA A 441 40.60 -7.35 -3.85
C ALA A 441 41.74 -6.34 -3.63
N SER A 442 41.71 -5.22 -4.35
CA SER A 442 42.73 -4.18 -4.23
C SER A 442 42.70 -3.55 -2.85
N ALA A 443 43.80 -3.60 -2.11
CA ALA A 443 43.92 -3.12 -0.74
C ALA A 443 43.93 -1.58 -0.59
N HIS A 444 43.50 -0.84 -1.61
CA HIS A 444 43.35 0.62 -1.59
C HIS A 444 41.86 0.96 -1.76
N HIS A 445 41.31 1.61 -0.73
CA HIS A 445 39.87 1.86 -0.58
C HIS A 445 39.33 3.04 -1.42
N ASP A 446 40.21 3.72 -2.16
CA ASP A 446 39.93 5.05 -2.73
C ASP A 446 39.69 5.06 -4.26
N ASP A 447 39.73 3.89 -4.92
CA ASP A 447 39.44 3.79 -6.35
C ASP A 447 38.02 3.23 -6.58
N ALA A 448 37.08 4.11 -6.96
CA ALA A 448 35.67 3.78 -7.18
C ALA A 448 35.41 2.79 -8.34
N SER A 449 36.46 2.38 -9.04
CA SER A 449 36.50 1.39 -10.11
C SER A 449 36.72 -0.06 -9.61
N SER A 450 36.98 -0.25 -8.31
CA SER A 450 37.23 -1.57 -7.68
C SER A 450 35.97 -2.31 -7.21
N GLY A 451 34.78 -1.72 -7.35
CA GLY A 451 33.48 -2.35 -7.07
C GLY A 451 33.04 -3.32 -8.18
N GLY A 452 32.37 -4.41 -7.80
CA GLY A 452 31.98 -5.48 -8.74
C GLY A 452 31.03 -5.06 -9.86
N THR A 453 31.06 -5.75 -11.00
CA THR A 453 30.25 -5.42 -12.18
C THR A 453 28.74 -5.50 -11.90
N PRO A 454 27.94 -4.44 -12.13
CA PRO A 454 26.50 -4.49 -11.87
C PRO A 454 25.78 -5.47 -12.81
N ARG A 455 24.86 -6.24 -12.24
CA ARG A 455 24.08 -7.26 -12.94
C ARG A 455 22.63 -7.27 -12.45
N PHE A 456 21.69 -7.10 -13.38
CA PHE A 456 20.26 -7.24 -13.13
C PHE A 456 19.82 -8.68 -13.37
N LEU A 457 19.30 -9.32 -12.33
CA LEU A 457 18.75 -10.68 -12.32
C LEU A 457 17.22 -10.62 -12.41
N ILE A 458 16.68 -10.87 -13.60
CA ILE A 458 15.23 -10.96 -13.83
C ILE A 458 14.74 -12.29 -13.25
N TYR A 459 13.78 -12.25 -12.33
CA TYR A 459 13.17 -13.46 -11.77
C TYR A 459 11.70 -13.66 -12.17
N ASP A 460 10.99 -12.61 -12.60
CA ASP A 460 9.63 -12.73 -13.16
C ASP A 460 9.33 -11.66 -14.23
N ILE A 461 8.23 -11.82 -14.96
CA ILE A 461 7.75 -10.93 -16.01
C ILE A 461 6.23 -10.72 -15.88
N VAL A 462 5.81 -9.46 -15.94
CA VAL A 462 4.40 -9.06 -15.76
C VAL A 462 3.73 -8.81 -17.11
N THR A 463 4.41 -8.12 -18.02
CA THR A 463 3.95 -7.91 -19.39
C THR A 463 5.08 -8.10 -20.40
N LEU A 464 4.73 -8.50 -21.64
CA LEU A 464 5.63 -8.60 -22.78
C LEU A 464 4.92 -8.03 -24.02
N ASP A 465 5.43 -6.96 -24.61
CA ASP A 465 4.82 -6.28 -25.77
C ASP A 465 3.30 -6.05 -25.58
N ASN A 466 2.93 -5.40 -24.46
CA ASN A 466 1.56 -5.25 -23.92
C ASN A 466 0.81 -6.54 -23.54
N SER A 467 1.30 -7.73 -23.85
CA SER A 467 0.62 -8.99 -23.53
C SER A 467 0.70 -9.29 -22.02
N PRO A 468 -0.41 -9.69 -21.35
CA PRO A 468 -0.48 -9.87 -19.90
C PRO A 468 0.13 -11.21 -19.44
N VAL A 469 1.42 -11.42 -19.70
CA VAL A 469 2.15 -12.66 -19.40
C VAL A 469 2.10 -13.03 -17.91
N GLY A 470 1.97 -12.05 -17.01
CA GLY A 470 1.77 -12.26 -15.57
C GLY A 470 0.57 -13.15 -15.21
N ARG A 471 -0.47 -13.19 -16.05
CA ARG A 471 -1.65 -14.07 -15.90
C ARG A 471 -1.42 -15.52 -16.36
N SER A 472 -0.22 -15.85 -16.82
CA SER A 472 0.18 -17.22 -17.17
C SER A 472 0.87 -17.92 -16.00
N PRO A 473 0.84 -19.27 -15.93
CA PRO A 473 1.60 -20.04 -14.94
C PRO A 473 3.09 -19.66 -14.93
N PHE A 474 3.74 -19.65 -13.76
CA PHE A 474 5.13 -19.18 -13.62
C PHE A 474 6.12 -19.80 -14.59
N PHE A 475 6.00 -21.09 -14.95
CA PHE A 475 6.91 -21.69 -15.93
C PHE A 475 6.84 -21.01 -17.30
N ASN A 476 5.65 -20.60 -17.75
CA ASN A 476 5.47 -19.87 -19.01
C ASN A 476 6.13 -18.49 -18.93
N ARG A 477 5.98 -17.78 -17.80
CA ARG A 477 6.63 -16.49 -17.53
C ARG A 477 8.16 -16.63 -17.53
N TYR A 478 8.65 -17.64 -16.82
CA TYR A 478 10.07 -17.99 -16.70
C TYR A 478 10.71 -18.40 -18.03
N MET A 479 9.95 -19.05 -18.93
CA MET A 479 10.37 -19.34 -20.31
C MET A 479 10.28 -18.11 -21.22
N ALA A 480 9.30 -17.22 -21.03
CA ALA A 480 9.18 -15.98 -21.80
C ALA A 480 10.39 -15.06 -21.58
N ILE A 481 10.86 -14.90 -20.33
CA ILE A 481 12.11 -14.18 -20.02
C ILE A 481 13.28 -14.75 -20.83
N ASP A 482 13.42 -16.07 -20.87
CA ASP A 482 14.55 -16.70 -21.55
C ASP A 482 14.47 -16.53 -23.07
N THR A 483 13.30 -16.83 -23.64
CA THR A 483 13.11 -16.94 -25.10
C THR A 483 12.86 -15.59 -25.80
N GLN A 484 12.29 -14.61 -25.09
CA GLN A 484 11.88 -13.31 -25.65
C GLN A 484 12.75 -12.14 -25.17
N VAL A 485 13.43 -12.27 -24.01
CA VAL A 485 14.29 -11.20 -23.47
C VAL A 485 15.77 -11.58 -23.51
N ILE A 486 16.17 -12.73 -22.95
CA ILE A 486 17.60 -13.09 -22.84
C ILE A 486 18.18 -13.62 -24.16
N CYS A 487 17.53 -14.59 -24.80
CA CYS A 487 18.00 -15.19 -26.04
C CYS A 487 18.15 -14.17 -27.19
N PRO A 488 17.17 -13.28 -27.47
CA PRO A 488 17.31 -12.30 -28.56
C PRO A 488 18.47 -11.35 -28.34
N ARG A 489 18.67 -10.84 -27.11
CA ARG A 489 19.81 -9.99 -26.75
C ARG A 489 21.15 -10.71 -26.94
N ASN A 490 21.27 -11.95 -26.47
CA ASN A 490 22.50 -12.73 -26.60
C ASN A 490 22.81 -13.05 -28.07
N VAL A 491 21.81 -13.41 -28.88
CA VAL A 491 21.99 -13.67 -30.31
C VAL A 491 22.36 -12.39 -31.06
N ALA A 492 21.68 -11.27 -30.80
CA ALA A 492 22.02 -9.96 -31.38
C ALA A 492 23.44 -9.51 -30.98
N GLY A 493 23.87 -9.78 -29.74
CA GLY A 493 25.24 -9.51 -29.30
C GLY A 493 26.30 -10.37 -30.00
N HIS A 494 26.05 -11.66 -30.19
CA HIS A 494 26.93 -12.51 -31.02
C HIS A 494 26.99 -12.08 -32.50
N MET A 495 25.96 -11.39 -33.00
CA MET A 495 25.93 -10.79 -34.33
C MET A 495 26.56 -9.39 -34.39
N GLY A 496 27.05 -8.84 -33.28
CA GLY A 496 27.58 -7.47 -33.20
C GLY A 496 26.52 -6.37 -33.25
N LEU A 497 25.23 -6.72 -33.22
CA LEU A 497 24.10 -5.78 -33.28
C LEU A 497 23.80 -5.15 -31.91
N VAL A 498 24.25 -5.77 -30.82
CA VAL A 498 24.12 -5.28 -29.45
C VAL A 498 25.48 -5.37 -28.77
N ASP A 499 26.16 -4.24 -28.64
CA ASP A 499 27.39 -4.18 -27.86
C ASP A 499 27.09 -4.26 -26.36
N PHE A 500 27.76 -5.18 -25.67
CA PHE A 500 27.65 -5.40 -24.22
C PHE A 500 28.66 -4.56 -23.42
N ALA A 501 29.77 -4.09 -24.02
CA ALA A 501 30.75 -3.26 -23.33
C ALA A 501 30.21 -1.85 -23.05
N VAL A 502 29.39 -1.32 -23.97
CA VAL A 502 28.71 -0.03 -23.79
C VAL A 502 27.41 -0.12 -22.97
N GLN A 503 27.02 -1.26 -22.42
CA GLN A 503 25.82 -1.34 -21.57
C GLN A 503 26.04 -0.84 -20.15
N SER A 504 24.97 -0.32 -19.57
CA SER A 504 24.94 0.21 -18.20
C SER A 504 25.19 -0.89 -17.16
N PHE A 505 24.60 -2.07 -17.36
CA PHE A 505 24.79 -3.26 -16.53
C PHE A 505 24.44 -4.52 -17.31
N SER A 506 24.93 -5.67 -16.85
CA SER A 506 24.60 -6.97 -17.44
C SER A 506 23.17 -7.39 -17.09
N VAL A 507 22.40 -7.90 -18.03
CA VAL A 507 21.06 -8.48 -17.77
C VAL A 507 21.12 -10.00 -17.91
N ARG A 508 20.58 -10.72 -16.92
CA ARG A 508 20.51 -12.19 -16.86
C ARG A 508 19.16 -12.63 -16.28
N ARG A 509 18.71 -13.84 -16.63
CA ARG A 509 17.61 -14.52 -15.92
C ARG A 509 18.15 -15.16 -14.64
N LYS A 510 17.43 -15.02 -13.54
CA LYS A 510 17.76 -15.66 -12.25
C LYS A 510 17.47 -17.17 -12.34
N PRO A 511 18.42 -18.06 -11.99
CA PRO A 511 18.19 -19.49 -12.10
C PRO A 511 17.28 -20.02 -10.98
N PHE A 512 16.16 -20.62 -11.35
CA PHE A 512 15.34 -21.45 -10.47
C PHE A 512 15.64 -22.94 -10.67
N ARG A 513 15.56 -23.71 -9.58
CA ARG A 513 15.82 -25.15 -9.51
C ARG A 513 14.61 -25.90 -8.98
N SER A 514 14.57 -27.21 -9.23
CA SER A 514 13.61 -28.11 -8.58
C SER A 514 13.77 -28.06 -7.05
N LEU A 515 12.66 -28.14 -6.31
CA LEU A 515 12.66 -28.15 -4.84
C LEU A 515 13.58 -29.23 -4.24
N ASN A 516 13.77 -30.35 -4.92
CA ASN A 516 14.68 -31.43 -4.50
C ASN A 516 16.16 -31.01 -4.47
N GLN A 517 16.54 -29.93 -5.17
CA GLN A 517 17.91 -29.38 -5.15
C GLN A 517 18.14 -28.38 -4.00
N THR A 518 17.17 -28.16 -3.11
CA THR A 518 17.32 -27.24 -1.96
C THR A 518 18.53 -27.58 -1.08
N GLU A 519 18.84 -28.87 -0.88
CA GLU A 519 20.04 -29.29 -0.12
C GLU A 519 21.35 -28.84 -0.79
N GLN A 520 21.39 -28.79 -2.13
CA GLN A 520 22.54 -28.30 -2.89
C GLN A 520 22.65 -26.76 -2.79
N LEU A 521 21.53 -26.05 -2.71
CA LEU A 521 21.51 -24.59 -2.53
C LEU A 521 21.90 -24.13 -1.11
N LEU A 522 21.71 -24.99 -0.11
CA LEU A 522 22.09 -24.74 1.30
C LEU A 522 23.57 -25.02 1.58
N LYS A 523 24.28 -25.64 0.64
CA LYS A 523 25.70 -26.01 0.79
C LYS A 523 26.63 -24.79 0.61
N PRO A 524 27.65 -24.60 1.46
CA PRO A 524 28.60 -23.49 1.33
C PRO A 524 29.29 -23.43 -0.03
N GLU A 525 29.55 -24.57 -0.66
CA GLU A 525 30.17 -24.66 -1.98
C GLU A 525 29.31 -24.00 -3.07
N PHE A 526 27.98 -24.02 -2.94
CA PHE A 526 27.09 -23.32 -3.86
C PHE A 526 27.13 -21.80 -3.65
N ALA A 527 27.18 -21.34 -2.40
CA ALA A 527 27.34 -19.91 -2.11
C ALA A 527 28.69 -19.37 -2.59
N GLN A 528 29.75 -20.19 -2.58
CA GLN A 528 31.07 -19.86 -3.16
C GLN A 528 31.10 -19.86 -4.69
N GLN A 529 30.20 -20.62 -5.35
CA GLN A 529 29.98 -20.56 -6.80
C GLN A 529 29.14 -19.35 -7.24
N LEU A 530 28.54 -18.62 -6.29
CA LEU A 530 27.83 -17.39 -6.58
C LEU A 530 28.77 -16.20 -6.38
N ASP A 531 29.02 -15.51 -7.49
CA ASP A 531 29.84 -14.31 -7.56
C ASP A 531 29.16 -13.06 -6.95
N HIS A 532 28.11 -13.24 -6.14
CA HIS A 532 27.37 -12.21 -5.44
C HIS A 532 26.85 -12.72 -4.08
N VAL A 533 26.66 -11.81 -3.13
CA VAL A 533 26.25 -12.17 -1.76
C VAL A 533 24.82 -12.71 -1.75
N THR A 534 24.57 -13.74 -0.93
CA THR A 534 23.25 -14.32 -0.69
C THR A 534 22.94 -14.40 0.80
N ASP A 535 21.68 -14.16 1.17
CA ASP A 535 21.22 -14.10 2.56
C ASP A 535 20.09 -15.09 2.87
N GLY A 536 19.82 -16.04 1.95
CA GLY A 536 18.83 -17.08 2.13
C GLY A 536 18.32 -17.72 0.84
N LEU A 537 17.06 -18.15 0.84
CA LEU A 537 16.37 -18.79 -0.27
C LEU A 537 15.02 -18.12 -0.57
N ILE A 538 14.61 -18.17 -1.83
CA ILE A 538 13.24 -17.86 -2.27
C ILE A 538 12.62 -19.14 -2.81
N PHE A 539 11.43 -19.48 -2.30
CA PHE A 539 10.56 -20.52 -2.83
C PHE A 539 9.45 -19.83 -3.61
N GLN A 540 9.50 -19.98 -4.93
CA GLN A 540 8.49 -19.47 -5.85
C GLN A 540 7.53 -20.62 -6.16
N PRO A 541 6.21 -20.49 -5.91
CA PRO A 541 5.22 -21.44 -6.41
C PRO A 541 5.40 -21.66 -7.93
N CYS A 542 5.01 -22.82 -8.44
CA CYS A 542 5.16 -23.13 -9.87
C CYS A 542 4.10 -24.10 -10.41
N GLY A 543 2.94 -24.16 -9.75
CA GLY A 543 1.78 -24.92 -10.23
C GLY A 543 1.04 -24.21 -11.37
N PRO A 544 -0.05 -24.81 -11.90
CA PRO A 544 -0.83 -24.24 -13.00
C PRO A 544 -1.47 -22.89 -12.64
N GLU A 545 -1.95 -22.73 -11.41
CA GLU A 545 -2.62 -21.50 -10.94
C GLU A 545 -1.66 -20.47 -10.30
N ASP A 546 -0.34 -20.61 -10.48
CA ASP A 546 0.60 -19.61 -9.99
C ASP A 546 0.73 -18.43 -10.96
N PHE A 547 -0.01 -17.36 -10.71
CA PHE A 547 0.01 -16.10 -11.47
C PHE A 547 0.84 -15.00 -10.77
N TYR A 548 1.23 -13.94 -11.49
CA TYR A 548 1.96 -12.83 -10.90
C TYR A 548 1.04 -11.98 -10.01
N VAL A 549 1.29 -12.01 -8.70
CA VAL A 549 0.46 -11.33 -7.69
C VAL A 549 0.98 -9.93 -7.38
N LEU A 550 0.09 -8.94 -7.37
CA LEU A 550 0.38 -7.57 -6.94
C LEU A 550 0.32 -7.45 -5.41
N GLY A 551 1.22 -6.65 -4.83
CA GLY A 551 1.29 -6.48 -3.38
C GLY A 551 1.78 -7.74 -2.66
N THR A 552 1.24 -8.06 -1.49
CA THR A 552 1.71 -9.20 -0.69
C THR A 552 1.26 -10.53 -1.28
N CYS A 553 2.22 -11.39 -1.67
CA CYS A 553 1.94 -12.75 -2.11
C CYS A 553 2.14 -13.73 -0.94
N PRO A 554 1.07 -14.31 -0.35
CA PRO A 554 1.17 -15.29 0.73
C PRO A 554 1.80 -16.63 0.28
N GLN A 555 1.81 -16.91 -1.03
CA GLN A 555 2.40 -18.14 -1.58
C GLN A 555 3.90 -18.02 -1.87
N THR A 556 4.43 -16.84 -2.25
CA THR A 556 5.89 -16.70 -2.46
C THR A 556 6.60 -16.60 -1.12
N LEU A 557 7.38 -17.63 -0.75
CA LEU A 557 8.02 -17.72 0.57
C LEU A 557 9.50 -17.32 0.48
N LYS A 558 9.95 -16.47 1.42
CA LYS A 558 11.38 -16.20 1.66
C LYS A 558 11.85 -16.89 2.94
N TRP A 559 12.98 -17.57 2.87
CA TRP A 559 13.68 -18.11 4.03
C TRP A 559 15.03 -17.44 4.18
N LYS A 560 15.43 -17.21 5.43
CA LYS A 560 16.79 -16.82 5.81
C LYS A 560 17.32 -17.82 6.84
N PRO A 561 18.63 -18.12 6.85
CA PRO A 561 19.26 -18.80 7.97
C PRO A 561 18.92 -18.07 9.28
N PRO A 562 18.52 -18.76 10.36
CA PRO A 562 18.16 -18.10 11.62
C PRO A 562 19.24 -17.18 12.19
N GLN A 563 20.50 -17.46 11.89
CA GLN A 563 21.68 -16.67 12.27
C GLN A 563 21.76 -15.31 11.56
N LEU A 564 21.08 -15.15 10.42
CA LEU A 564 20.99 -13.92 9.62
C LEU A 564 19.67 -13.16 9.83
N ASN A 565 18.80 -13.63 10.74
CA ASN A 565 17.60 -12.89 11.12
C ASN A 565 17.95 -11.85 12.18
N THR A 566 17.89 -10.58 11.77
CA THR A 566 18.12 -9.41 12.61
C THR A 566 16.90 -8.49 12.57
N ILE A 567 16.81 -7.61 13.55
CA ILE A 567 15.74 -6.62 13.66
C ILE A 567 16.27 -5.33 14.29
N ASP A 568 15.83 -4.19 13.76
CA ASP A 568 16.23 -2.87 14.23
C ASP A 568 15.22 -2.33 15.26
N PHE A 569 15.67 -2.15 16.50
CA PHE A 569 14.87 -1.59 17.60
C PHE A 569 15.40 -0.20 18.00
N ARG A 570 14.54 0.65 18.59
CA ARG A 570 14.99 1.80 19.38
C ARG A 570 15.35 1.28 20.78
N CYS A 571 16.58 1.50 21.23
CA CYS A 571 17.04 1.05 22.54
C CYS A 571 16.83 2.14 23.60
N LYS A 572 16.42 1.74 24.81
CA LYS A 572 16.37 2.61 25.99
C LYS A 572 17.05 1.92 27.17
N ILE A 573 18.08 2.55 27.73
CA ILE A 573 18.86 2.00 28.84
C ILE A 573 18.44 2.67 30.15
N VAL A 574 17.84 1.89 31.05
CA VAL A 574 17.36 2.37 32.35
C VAL A 574 18.14 1.68 33.47
N HIS A 575 18.54 2.42 34.49
CA HIS A 575 19.07 1.82 35.72
C HIS A 575 17.92 1.57 36.70
N GLU A 576 17.56 0.32 36.91
CA GLU A 576 16.47 -0.08 37.80
C GLU A 576 17.00 -0.55 39.16
N SER A 577 16.28 -0.19 40.22
CA SER A 577 16.56 -0.61 41.59
C SER A 577 15.22 -0.93 42.26
N LYS A 578 14.73 -2.16 42.09
CA LYS A 578 13.48 -2.61 42.71
C LYS A 578 13.72 -3.25 44.07
N LEU A 579 12.71 -3.17 44.93
CA LEU A 579 12.77 -3.73 46.28
C LEU A 579 12.91 -5.27 46.20
N GLY A 580 14.07 -5.80 46.59
CA GLY A 580 14.37 -7.24 46.56
C GLY A 580 15.10 -7.74 45.29
N GLU A 581 15.32 -6.89 44.28
CA GLU A 581 16.17 -7.20 43.13
C GLU A 581 17.57 -6.58 43.31
N ILE A 582 18.60 -7.16 42.69
CA ILE A 582 19.94 -6.54 42.62
C ILE A 582 19.85 -5.34 41.66
N PRO A 583 20.20 -4.10 42.06
CA PRO A 583 20.16 -2.95 41.18
C PRO A 583 21.05 -3.13 39.95
N GLY A 584 20.55 -2.74 38.77
CA GLY A 584 21.24 -3.00 37.52
C GLY A 584 20.71 -2.21 36.34
N TYR A 585 21.44 -2.27 35.23
CA TYR A 585 21.02 -1.69 33.96
C TYR A 585 20.11 -2.66 33.21
N VAL A 586 19.01 -2.15 32.65
CA VAL A 586 18.05 -2.87 31.82
C VAL A 586 17.95 -2.16 30.48
N GLY A 587 18.12 -2.90 29.40
CA GLY A 587 18.03 -2.39 28.03
C GLY A 587 16.71 -2.79 27.40
N TYR A 588 15.77 -1.85 27.32
CA TYR A 588 14.48 -2.02 26.68
C TYR A 588 14.59 -1.78 25.18
N LEU A 589 13.88 -2.59 24.38
CA LEU A 589 13.91 -2.57 22.93
C LEU A 589 12.50 -2.31 22.39
N TYR A 590 12.33 -1.26 21.59
CA TYR A 590 11.04 -0.78 21.09
C TYR A 590 10.95 -0.88 19.57
N LEU A 591 9.83 -1.38 19.05
CA LEU A 591 9.45 -1.27 17.65
C LEU A 591 8.81 0.09 17.37
N GLY A 592 8.83 0.51 16.10
CA GLY A 592 8.21 1.76 15.67
C GLY A 592 6.69 1.68 15.80
N GLY A 593 6.07 2.74 16.32
CA GLY A 593 4.63 2.79 16.60
C GLY A 593 4.20 2.00 17.84
N LEU A 594 5.12 1.66 18.76
CA LEU A 594 4.82 1.13 20.09
C LEU A 594 5.58 1.92 21.15
N ASN A 595 4.86 2.40 22.17
CA ASN A 595 5.46 3.02 23.36
C ASN A 595 5.80 1.98 24.46
N VAL A 596 5.42 0.71 24.25
CA VAL A 596 5.76 -0.43 25.12
C VAL A 596 6.98 -1.21 24.59
N PRO A 597 7.85 -1.72 25.47
CA PRO A 597 9.02 -2.47 25.05
C PRO A 597 8.63 -3.83 24.46
N SER A 598 9.01 -4.05 23.21
CA SER A 598 8.76 -5.30 22.47
C SER A 598 9.74 -6.41 22.83
N ALA A 599 10.91 -6.06 23.39
CA ALA A 599 11.92 -6.99 23.89
C ALA A 599 12.81 -6.36 24.97
N LYS A 600 13.67 -7.16 25.60
CA LYS A 600 14.76 -6.70 26.49
C LYS A 600 16.09 -7.34 26.09
N LEU A 601 17.18 -6.57 26.19
CA LEU A 601 18.54 -7.09 26.08
C LEU A 601 18.84 -8.07 27.22
N GLY A 602 19.51 -9.17 26.92
CA GLY A 602 19.77 -10.24 27.89
C GLY A 602 20.89 -9.96 28.89
N HIS A 603 21.82 -9.06 28.55
CA HIS A 603 22.83 -8.53 29.47
C HIS A 603 23.13 -7.08 29.10
N VAL A 604 23.24 -6.21 30.12
CA VAL A 604 23.50 -4.77 29.96
C VAL A 604 24.37 -4.30 31.13
N GLY A 605 25.46 -3.60 30.81
CA GLY A 605 26.36 -2.99 31.77
C GLY A 605 26.43 -1.47 31.65
N PRO A 606 27.24 -0.80 32.49
CA PRO A 606 27.36 0.67 32.50
C PRO A 606 27.85 1.26 31.17
N ARG A 607 28.61 0.49 30.38
CA ARG A 607 29.16 0.90 29.08
C ARG A 607 28.09 1.04 28.00
N ASP A 608 27.03 0.24 28.09
CA ASP A 608 25.95 0.16 27.10
C ASP A 608 24.99 1.36 27.18
N LYS A 609 25.14 2.24 28.18
CA LYS A 609 24.41 3.52 28.25
C LYS A 609 24.63 4.40 27.01
N ASN A 610 25.70 4.18 26.24
CA ASN A 610 25.93 4.84 24.96
C ASN A 610 24.97 4.38 23.83
N LEU A 611 24.15 3.35 24.06
CA LEU A 611 23.09 2.86 23.15
C LEU A 611 21.74 3.53 23.40
N ASP A 612 21.58 4.25 24.51
CA ASP A 612 20.32 4.88 24.91
C ASP A 612 19.80 5.86 23.83
N GLY A 613 18.51 5.73 23.50
CA GLY A 613 17.84 6.48 22.45
C GLY A 613 18.18 6.07 21.01
N LYS A 614 19.18 5.22 20.77
CA LYS A 614 19.66 4.88 19.43
C LYS A 614 18.89 3.73 18.78
N ILE A 615 18.88 3.72 17.45
CA ILE A 615 18.45 2.55 16.68
C ILE A 615 19.59 1.52 16.68
N VAL A 616 19.29 0.30 17.11
CA VAL A 616 20.23 -0.82 17.24
C VAL A 616 19.73 -2.03 16.46
N GLU A 617 20.61 -2.66 15.70
CA GLU A 617 20.34 -3.95 15.07
C GLU A 617 20.61 -5.06 16.06
N CYS A 618 19.60 -5.87 16.35
CA CYS A 618 19.66 -6.95 17.34
C CYS A 618 19.44 -8.33 16.70
N SER A 619 20.01 -9.35 17.32
CA SER A 619 19.65 -10.76 17.11
C SER A 619 19.39 -11.46 18.44
N LEU A 620 18.69 -12.58 18.40
CA LEU A 620 18.42 -13.41 19.57
C LEU A 620 19.48 -14.53 19.66
N VAL A 621 20.18 -14.61 20.79
CA VAL A 621 21.15 -15.66 21.06
C VAL A 621 20.55 -16.67 22.04
N PRO A 622 20.43 -17.96 21.68
CA PRO A 622 19.90 -18.99 22.58
C PRO A 622 20.64 -19.02 23.93
N GLY A 623 19.90 -19.01 25.03
CA GLY A 623 20.47 -18.98 26.39
C GLY A 623 21.06 -17.63 26.85
N HIS A 624 21.18 -16.63 25.96
CA HIS A 624 21.72 -15.30 26.29
C HIS A 624 20.74 -14.15 26.01
N GLY A 625 19.61 -14.40 25.34
CA GLY A 625 18.60 -13.38 25.05
C GLY A 625 18.98 -12.46 23.89
N TRP A 626 18.36 -11.28 23.81
CA TRP A 626 18.64 -10.32 22.74
C TRP A 626 19.99 -9.65 22.93
N LYS A 627 20.76 -9.55 21.85
CA LYS A 627 22.08 -8.93 21.79
C LYS A 627 22.13 -7.91 20.66
N VAL A 628 22.71 -6.74 20.93
CA VAL A 628 23.04 -5.74 19.89
C VAL A 628 24.22 -6.23 19.05
N LEU A 629 24.05 -6.19 17.73
CA LEU A 629 25.09 -6.44 16.75
C LEU A 629 25.81 -5.13 16.38
N ARG A 630 25.06 -4.06 16.11
CA ARG A 630 25.58 -2.72 15.81
C ARG A 630 24.53 -1.63 16.03
N VAL A 631 25.00 -0.37 16.06
CA VAL A 631 24.14 0.81 15.96
C VAL A 631 23.82 1.09 14.49
N ARG A 632 22.57 1.47 14.18
CA ARG A 632 22.09 1.84 12.85
C ARG A 632 22.06 3.35 12.67
N THR A 633 23.21 3.95 12.37
CA THR A 633 23.31 5.38 12.04
C THR A 633 22.68 5.73 10.69
N ASP A 634 22.44 4.72 9.85
CA ASP A 634 21.72 4.82 8.57
C ASP A 634 20.20 4.91 8.73
N LYS A 635 19.67 4.79 9.96
CA LYS A 635 18.24 4.77 10.24
C LYS A 635 17.82 5.84 11.25
N THR A 636 16.80 6.60 10.88
CA THR A 636 16.10 7.53 11.77
C THR A 636 15.09 6.81 12.67
N GLU A 637 14.49 5.72 12.19
CA GLU A 637 13.43 4.98 12.89
C GLU A 637 13.68 3.46 12.94
N PRO A 638 13.20 2.74 13.98
CA PRO A 638 13.29 1.29 14.08
C PRO A 638 12.28 0.60 13.14
N ASN A 639 12.30 -0.73 13.10
CA ASN A 639 11.28 -1.49 12.37
C ASN A 639 9.89 -1.25 12.98
N TYR A 640 8.94 -0.82 12.14
CA TYR A 640 7.53 -0.59 12.55
C TYR A 640 6.84 -1.89 12.97
N HIS A 641 5.95 -1.83 13.96
CA HIS A 641 5.40 -3.00 14.66
C HIS A 641 4.84 -4.08 13.72
N LYS A 642 4.09 -3.70 12.68
CA LYS A 642 3.48 -4.65 11.72
C LYS A 642 4.51 -5.57 11.05
N SER A 643 5.69 -5.03 10.73
CA SER A 643 6.80 -5.82 10.18
C SER A 643 7.66 -6.44 11.28
N GLY A 644 7.88 -5.71 12.38
CA GLY A 644 8.71 -6.14 13.49
C GLY A 644 8.21 -7.40 14.19
N VAL A 645 6.90 -7.51 14.44
CA VAL A 645 6.30 -8.71 15.07
C VAL A 645 6.54 -9.97 14.24
N ALA A 646 6.37 -9.89 12.91
CA ALA A 646 6.62 -11.03 12.02
C ALA A 646 8.12 -11.42 11.97
N ILE A 647 9.03 -10.45 12.11
CA ILE A 647 10.47 -10.71 12.20
C ILE A 647 10.81 -11.34 13.57
N ILE A 648 10.26 -10.83 14.67
CA ILE A 648 10.40 -11.43 16.01
C ILE A 648 9.88 -12.86 16.03
N GLU A 649 8.71 -13.14 15.46
CA GLU A 649 8.17 -14.50 15.37
C GLU A 649 9.12 -15.43 14.58
N SER A 650 9.70 -14.94 13.47
CA SER A 650 10.69 -15.70 12.69
C SER A 650 12.02 -15.93 13.44
N ILE A 651 12.38 -15.05 14.37
CA ILE A 651 13.56 -15.18 15.25
C ILE A 651 13.29 -16.11 16.43
N MET A 652 12.10 -16.03 17.05
CA MET A 652 11.70 -16.81 18.22
C MET A 652 11.30 -18.24 17.87
N CYS A 653 10.68 -18.45 16.71
CA CYS A 653 10.24 -19.75 16.21
C CYS A 653 10.92 -20.08 14.85
N PRO A 654 12.26 -20.16 14.81
CA PRO A 654 13.01 -20.26 13.56
C PRO A 654 12.71 -21.55 12.81
N VAL A 655 12.49 -21.44 11.50
CA VAL A 655 12.53 -22.58 10.58
C VAL A 655 14.00 -22.83 10.23
N SER A 656 14.58 -23.93 10.69
CA SER A 656 15.97 -24.27 10.37
C SER A 656 16.09 -24.96 9.01
N ALA A 657 17.33 -25.03 8.50
CA ALA A 657 17.63 -25.76 7.27
C ALA A 657 17.20 -27.24 7.33
N SER A 658 17.31 -27.90 8.49
CA SER A 658 16.88 -29.29 8.64
C SER A 658 15.35 -29.43 8.63
N ASN A 659 14.59 -28.44 9.09
CA ASN A 659 13.13 -28.40 8.98
C ASN A 659 12.70 -28.29 7.51
N LEU A 660 13.32 -27.40 6.72
CA LEU A 660 13.07 -27.29 5.28
C LEU A 660 13.29 -28.63 4.57
N LEU A 661 14.46 -29.26 4.80
CA LEU A 661 14.80 -30.54 4.18
C LEU A 661 13.87 -31.68 4.63
N ALA A 662 13.32 -31.62 5.84
CA ALA A 662 12.31 -32.57 6.30
C ALA A 662 11.00 -32.46 5.50
N CYS A 663 10.47 -31.25 5.31
CA CYS A 663 9.27 -31.03 4.48
C CYS A 663 9.47 -31.47 3.02
N ILE A 664 10.64 -31.20 2.44
CA ILE A 664 10.95 -31.59 1.06
C ILE A 664 11.04 -33.11 0.92
N ARG A 665 11.66 -33.81 1.89
CA ARG A 665 11.64 -35.29 1.94
C ARG A 665 10.21 -35.84 2.10
N GLN A 666 9.40 -35.22 2.96
CA GLN A 666 8.00 -35.59 3.15
C GLN A 666 7.18 -35.44 1.85
N ARG A 667 7.41 -34.39 1.06
CA ARG A 667 6.83 -34.23 -0.28
C ARG A 667 7.21 -35.39 -1.21
N GLY A 668 8.50 -35.75 -1.25
CA GLY A 668 8.98 -36.89 -2.06
C GLY A 668 8.23 -38.18 -1.75
N ILE A 669 8.04 -38.48 -0.46
CA ILE A 669 7.27 -39.65 0.02
C ILE A 669 5.77 -39.55 -0.33
N LYS A 670 5.18 -38.34 -0.28
CA LYS A 670 3.78 -38.11 -0.66
C LYS A 670 3.54 -38.41 -2.14
N LEU A 671 4.43 -37.92 -3.01
CA LEU A 671 4.38 -38.12 -4.46
C LEU A 671 4.65 -39.58 -4.85
N SER A 672 5.59 -40.27 -4.20
CA SER A 672 5.88 -41.68 -4.51
C SER A 672 4.72 -42.62 -4.12
N LYS A 673 3.84 -42.22 -3.19
CA LYS A 673 2.63 -42.96 -2.79
C LYS A 673 1.41 -42.71 -3.69
N THR A 674 1.43 -41.64 -4.49
CA THR A 674 0.31 -41.26 -5.38
C THR A 674 0.51 -41.67 -6.84
N GLN A 675 1.71 -42.12 -7.21
CA GLN A 675 1.96 -42.83 -8.47
C GLN A 675 1.38 -44.26 -8.37
N PRO A 676 0.40 -44.66 -9.20
CA PRO A 676 -0.07 -46.04 -9.22
C PRO A 676 1.05 -46.95 -9.74
N SER A 677 1.26 -48.08 -9.07
CA SER A 677 2.20 -49.09 -9.55
C SER A 677 1.75 -49.62 -10.91
N SER A 678 2.48 -49.28 -11.98
CA SER A 678 2.33 -49.92 -13.29
C SER A 678 2.79 -51.38 -13.19
N ALA A 679 1.90 -52.24 -12.73
CA ALA A 679 2.17 -53.66 -12.59
C ALA A 679 2.44 -54.28 -13.96
N THR A 680 3.58 -54.95 -14.06
CA THR A 680 4.05 -55.65 -15.25
C THR A 680 3.05 -56.72 -15.70
N THR A 681 2.22 -56.41 -16.70
CA THR A 681 1.42 -57.44 -17.38
C THR A 681 2.25 -58.06 -18.50
N SER A 682 3.09 -59.04 -18.13
CA SER A 682 3.68 -59.96 -19.10
C SER A 682 2.58 -60.83 -19.71
N VAL A 683 2.21 -60.58 -20.96
CA VAL A 683 1.44 -61.53 -21.79
C VAL A 683 2.43 -62.26 -22.70
N LYS A 684 2.24 -63.58 -22.79
CA LYS A 684 3.05 -64.50 -23.61
C LYS A 684 2.71 -64.40 -25.09
#